data_AF-A0A8H5SAM0-F1
#
_entry.id   AF-A0A8H5SAM0-F1
#
_cell.length_a   1.000
_cell.length_b   1.000
_cell.length_c   1.000
_cell.angle_alpha   90.00
_cell.angle_beta   90.00
_cell.angle_gamma   90.00
#
_symmetry.space_group_name_H-M   'P 1'
#
loop_
_entity.id
_entity.type
_entity.pdbx_description
1 polymer ?
#
loop_
_entity_poly.entity_id
_entity_poly.type
_entity_poly.pdbx_seq_one_letter_code
_entity_poly.pdbx_strand_id
1 'polypeptide(L)'
;MSSTNVEPKGPHGPEDTFETSVFPVPSPTDIDEKSDAKNAVLGPEVHDASHTDESDSDSKDAIIVTGADASRHLLPMRDDHDDALTFRSILLASGLACFQAVMYQIYTFKPTMITIQGTFIVLISYFIGNAWAFALPRGDHFEARWRAKGNTGALPFLIKFIKFINPGPWGLKEHAICAITATSASNAAASVQVFAAQDLFYNMPLSPTTVILSTISIGLFGYGLCGIMRPVAVWHVDAVFWSNLPTVKTLQGLHWQEVKDSKPLRVFWYSFGGMSIYEFFPAYIFPWLNSVSVPCLAAMKATGNTAKNLTRVFGGATNNEGLGLFSISLDWQYITSFNTSLPLPLQAHMAVGFVVCYIVMAGIYYGNGWGAKSLPFMSTRLLLENGTTYPVAEVFEGGVLNESRLLEFGLPRLTGTFAYAMFMANAAIGALILHCILFWGKDVVKAFKSAREGRYDDRHHEHMAKHYKEAPWWWYVTVLVGSFVLGLVVVIKENITLPAWAYVVSLILGCLIAPVSTLLFSRYGNGIATNNLSKMIAGLMLPGKPVGNMYFAAWSHNVIANAVTLSGDLKMGEYLKIPPRVMFLTQIWGTILGGFINYAIMISIVGSNRDLLRDGDGNSSWSGATMQSYNTNATSWALAGYLYKLGGTYELVPFGLLVGAGLVVLHRIFYKFYPKIKNFDVADINFPQFIQFAGYIPYNQSQTCVILSQILSGFFVQFYLRNYRPRIFRDYSYLVTGAFDGASLTVLFILSFAVFGAGGPGHPFPSWWGNNVNGNYDLCPIPDPDDSWHGVITADGPFHPEKDRYHLYIGLFCPFAHRANLVRHLKGLQDIISLSVVKPYPKGDDKGWPGWQFPSSPDDLYEGATEDHLFKSKYMHEVYFRDDPDYKGRYSVPVLWDKKEDRMVNNESHELLRWLPTAFDSILDSNSPGQDLDLYPENLRSTIDDINVWMQRDLNSGVYKAGFAMTQEDYNNNVPTVFAALNKLEALIHQNGGPYILGKQLTEVDIRAYATVVRFDVVYVGHFKCDLGTIRANYPVIHEWLKNLYWNVTGFKETADFRHIKENYTKSHYKINPLAITPLGPFPYIEEGVNLDFSKLKPGVIRHPAVLERQKELYGSEEFSQRL
;
A
#
# COMPACT_ATOMS: atom_id res chain seq x y z
N MET A 1 -12.65 -65.60 -0.84
CA MET A 1 -12.60 -67.04 -1.13
C MET A 1 -11.22 -67.36 -1.69
N SER A 2 -10.52 -68.31 -1.05
CA SER A 2 -9.52 -69.26 -1.60
C SER A 2 -8.48 -68.76 -2.61
N SER A 3 -7.19 -69.11 -2.60
CA SER A 3 -6.30 -69.88 -1.74
C SER A 3 -5.00 -70.01 -2.56
N THR A 4 -3.87 -69.68 -1.93
CA THR A 4 -2.55 -70.35 -1.99
C THR A 4 -1.94 -70.94 -3.28
N ASN A 5 -0.63 -70.66 -3.43
CA ASN A 5 0.49 -71.63 -3.48
C ASN A 5 1.26 -71.91 -4.80
N VAL A 6 2.59 -71.73 -4.67
CA VAL A 6 3.69 -72.68 -4.99
C VAL A 6 4.49 -72.49 -6.30
N GLU A 7 5.80 -72.26 -6.11
CA GLU A 7 6.93 -72.39 -7.06
C GLU A 7 7.06 -73.82 -7.63
N PRO A 8 7.84 -74.04 -8.72
CA PRO A 8 9.17 -74.65 -8.49
C PRO A 8 10.29 -74.36 -9.53
N LYS A 9 11.53 -74.46 -9.03
CA LYS A 9 12.77 -75.11 -9.58
C LYS A 9 13.28 -74.80 -11.01
N GLY A 10 14.56 -74.41 -11.08
CA GLY A 10 15.42 -74.37 -12.29
C GLY A 10 15.77 -75.75 -12.87
N PRO A 11 16.65 -75.86 -13.90
CA PRO A 11 18.10 -75.78 -13.65
C PRO A 11 19.04 -75.37 -14.83
N HIS A 12 20.35 -75.27 -14.50
CA HIS A 12 21.59 -75.42 -15.30
C HIS A 12 22.07 -74.34 -16.31
N GLY A 13 23.34 -73.92 -16.12
CA GLY A 13 24.15 -73.03 -16.97
C GLY A 13 24.75 -73.71 -18.23
N PRO A 14 25.85 -73.20 -18.84
CA PRO A 14 27.09 -72.78 -18.16
C PRO A 14 27.75 -71.46 -18.66
N GLU A 15 28.88 -71.20 -18.01
CA GLU A 15 29.88 -70.12 -18.12
C GLU A 15 30.54 -69.97 -19.51
N ASP A 16 31.00 -68.75 -19.84
CA ASP A 16 32.42 -68.51 -20.11
C ASP A 16 32.78 -67.01 -20.07
N THR A 17 33.97 -66.76 -19.53
CA THR A 17 34.63 -65.52 -19.08
C THR A 17 35.31 -64.71 -20.20
N PHE A 18 35.54 -63.40 -19.98
CA PHE A 18 36.86 -62.77 -20.24
C PHE A 18 37.06 -61.47 -19.42
N GLU A 19 38.24 -61.37 -18.81
CA GLU A 19 38.76 -60.36 -17.87
C GLU A 19 39.04 -58.98 -18.49
N THR A 20 39.13 -57.94 -17.64
CA THR A 20 40.15 -56.87 -17.81
C THR A 20 40.53 -56.21 -16.47
N SER A 21 41.76 -56.52 -16.05
CA SER A 21 42.77 -55.79 -15.26
C SER A 21 42.40 -54.56 -14.40
N VAL A 22 42.72 -54.69 -13.11
CA VAL A 22 42.84 -53.63 -12.08
C VAL A 22 44.33 -53.26 -11.90
N PHE A 23 44.64 -51.98 -11.71
CA PHE A 23 45.93 -51.53 -11.15
C PHE A 23 45.71 -50.71 -9.85
N PRO A 24 46.60 -50.81 -8.84
CA PRO A 24 46.36 -50.29 -7.49
C PRO A 24 47.04 -48.95 -7.21
N VAL A 25 46.45 -48.18 -6.29
CA VAL A 25 46.98 -46.93 -5.70
C VAL A 25 47.90 -47.26 -4.51
N PRO A 26 49.06 -46.62 -4.34
CA PRO A 26 49.92 -46.85 -3.18
C PRO A 26 49.57 -45.93 -2.00
N SER A 27 49.60 -46.50 -0.79
CA SER A 27 49.62 -45.81 0.50
C SER A 27 51.06 -45.59 1.00
N PRO A 28 51.31 -44.56 1.82
CA PRO A 28 52.47 -44.56 2.71
C PRO A 28 52.07 -44.44 4.20
N THR A 29 52.65 -45.33 5.00
CA THR A 29 52.68 -45.36 6.47
C THR A 29 53.96 -44.71 7.04
N ASP A 30 53.81 -44.24 8.28
CA ASP A 30 54.81 -44.03 9.37
C ASP A 30 55.76 -42.80 9.38
N ILE A 31 55.25 -41.75 10.04
CA ILE A 31 55.70 -41.11 11.29
C ILE A 31 57.18 -41.22 11.69
N ASP A 32 57.81 -40.06 11.87
CA ASP A 32 59.01 -39.83 12.69
C ASP A 32 58.64 -38.96 13.92
N GLU A 33 59.24 -39.26 15.07
CA GLU A 33 58.89 -38.75 16.39
C GLU A 33 59.87 -37.66 16.88
N LYS A 34 59.35 -36.71 17.70
CA LYS A 34 60.01 -35.73 18.61
C LYS A 34 60.32 -34.32 18.10
N SER A 35 59.63 -33.31 18.64
CA SER A 35 60.07 -32.56 19.85
C SER A 35 59.26 -31.27 20.12
N ASP A 36 58.99 -31.08 21.41
CA ASP A 36 58.84 -29.84 22.18
C ASP A 36 57.69 -28.85 21.96
N ALA A 37 56.80 -28.91 22.96
CA ALA A 37 55.79 -27.94 23.33
C ALA A 37 56.37 -26.64 23.90
N LYS A 38 55.74 -25.50 23.59
CA LYS A 38 55.10 -24.58 24.57
C LYS A 38 54.49 -23.34 23.92
N ASN A 39 53.32 -22.98 24.45
CA ASN A 39 52.61 -21.67 24.41
C ASN A 39 51.73 -21.34 23.19
N ALA A 40 50.43 -21.63 23.29
CA ALA A 40 49.38 -20.76 22.73
C ALA A 40 48.03 -20.98 23.44
N VAL A 41 47.38 -19.87 23.74
CA VAL A 41 46.14 -19.69 24.49
C VAL A 41 44.92 -20.09 23.63
N LEU A 42 43.96 -20.77 24.28
CA LEU A 42 42.69 -21.26 23.74
C LEU A 42 41.88 -20.19 22.97
N GLY A 43 41.61 -20.47 21.69
CA GLY A 43 40.52 -19.93 20.89
C GLY A 43 39.69 -21.11 20.33
N PRO A 44 38.39 -20.94 20.02
CA PRO A 44 37.54 -22.05 19.58
C PRO A 44 38.03 -22.55 18.20
N GLU A 45 38.34 -23.84 18.14
CA GLU A 45 38.82 -24.52 16.94
C GLU A 45 37.77 -24.51 15.83
N VAL A 46 38.24 -24.11 14.65
CA VAL A 46 37.62 -24.40 13.36
C VAL A 46 37.78 -25.91 13.16
N HIS A 47 36.67 -26.65 13.04
CA HIS A 47 36.72 -28.06 12.64
C HIS A 47 37.40 -28.16 11.26
N ASP A 48 38.59 -28.78 11.27
CA ASP A 48 39.35 -29.14 10.09
C ASP A 48 38.58 -30.23 9.33
N ALA A 49 38.20 -29.93 8.09
CA ALA A 49 37.52 -30.87 7.22
C ALA A 49 38.58 -31.64 6.41
N SER A 50 39.25 -32.58 7.06
CA SER A 50 40.06 -33.57 6.36
C SER A 50 39.83 -34.96 6.95
N HIS A 51 39.26 -35.82 6.11
CA HIS A 51 39.04 -37.26 6.31
C HIS A 51 38.10 -37.65 7.45
N THR A 52 36.80 -37.68 7.14
CA THR A 52 35.83 -38.53 7.83
C THR A 52 34.95 -39.21 6.78
N ASP A 53 34.80 -40.52 6.94
CA ASP A 53 34.07 -41.45 6.08
C ASP A 53 32.70 -40.95 5.62
N GLU A 54 32.32 -41.33 4.39
CA GLU A 54 31.06 -41.00 3.70
C GLU A 54 29.78 -41.55 4.39
N SER A 55 29.83 -42.02 5.64
CA SER A 55 28.70 -42.61 6.36
C SER A 55 27.90 -41.65 7.24
N ASP A 56 28.37 -40.42 7.48
CA ASP A 56 27.71 -39.47 8.41
C ASP A 56 26.81 -38.41 7.75
N SER A 57 26.61 -38.45 6.42
CA SER A 57 25.82 -37.44 5.71
C SER A 57 24.31 -37.48 5.97
N ASP A 58 23.81 -38.45 6.75
CA ASP A 58 22.41 -38.90 6.70
C ASP A 58 21.69 -38.93 8.06
N SER A 59 22.14 -38.13 9.04
CA SER A 59 21.38 -37.95 10.29
C SER A 59 20.04 -37.25 10.02
N LYS A 60 18.95 -38.03 10.00
CA LYS A 60 17.59 -37.52 9.77
C LYS A 60 17.14 -36.49 10.81
N ASP A 61 17.81 -36.43 11.95
CA ASP A 61 17.48 -35.54 13.07
C ASP A 61 18.47 -34.36 13.24
N ALA A 62 19.31 -34.10 12.23
CA ALA A 62 20.23 -32.96 12.26
C ALA A 62 19.48 -31.62 12.38
N ILE A 63 19.87 -30.81 13.37
CA ILE A 63 19.32 -29.46 13.57
C ILE A 63 20.10 -28.50 12.66
N ILE A 64 19.40 -27.85 11.74
CA ILE A 64 20.00 -26.91 10.79
C ILE A 64 20.16 -25.54 11.47
N VAL A 65 21.40 -25.12 11.74
CA VAL A 65 21.67 -23.83 12.40
C VAL A 65 22.52 -22.91 11.51
N THR A 66 23.57 -23.45 10.90
CA THR A 66 24.55 -22.70 10.10
C THR A 66 24.29 -22.84 8.60
N GLY A 67 24.95 -22.00 7.79
CA GLY A 67 24.91 -22.16 6.33
C GLY A 67 25.52 -23.47 5.86
N ALA A 68 26.55 -23.97 6.56
CA ALA A 68 27.13 -25.29 6.30
C ALA A 68 26.13 -26.42 6.56
N ASP A 69 25.33 -26.34 7.63
CA ASP A 69 24.28 -27.33 7.92
C ASP A 69 23.18 -27.30 6.86
N ALA A 70 22.80 -26.11 6.39
CA ALA A 70 21.82 -25.95 5.32
C ALA A 70 22.36 -26.55 4.00
N SER A 71 23.61 -26.23 3.66
CA SER A 71 24.30 -26.82 2.51
C SER A 71 24.32 -28.35 2.62
N ARG A 72 24.70 -28.92 3.77
CA ARG A 72 24.84 -30.38 3.97
C ARG A 72 23.53 -31.15 4.03
N HIS A 73 22.59 -30.71 4.87
CA HIS A 73 21.42 -31.49 5.25
C HIS A 73 20.12 -31.01 4.62
N LEU A 74 20.06 -29.74 4.20
CA LEU A 74 18.85 -29.20 3.57
C LEU A 74 18.91 -29.34 2.04
N LEU A 75 20.02 -29.06 1.38
CA LEU A 75 20.08 -28.96 -0.09
C LEU A 75 20.83 -30.16 -0.71
N PRO A 76 20.21 -30.97 -1.57
CA PRO A 76 20.88 -32.14 -2.15
C PRO A 76 21.87 -31.76 -3.27
N MET A 77 22.84 -32.65 -3.52
CA MET A 77 23.87 -32.48 -4.55
C MET A 77 23.49 -33.04 -5.95
N ARG A 78 22.25 -33.52 -6.11
CA ARG A 78 21.77 -34.11 -7.37
C ARG A 78 21.82 -33.10 -8.53
N ASP A 79 22.33 -33.56 -9.68
CA ASP A 79 22.37 -32.80 -10.93
C ASP A 79 22.05 -33.75 -12.10
N ASP A 80 20.87 -33.60 -12.70
CA ASP A 80 20.40 -34.46 -13.80
C ASP A 80 20.97 -34.05 -15.17
N HIS A 81 21.79 -32.99 -15.22
CA HIS A 81 22.42 -32.47 -16.45
C HIS A 81 21.46 -32.09 -17.59
N ASP A 82 20.20 -31.79 -17.25
CA ASP A 82 19.20 -31.27 -18.18
C ASP A 82 19.65 -29.97 -18.89
N ASP A 83 19.11 -29.71 -20.07
CA ASP A 83 19.31 -28.44 -20.77
C ASP A 83 18.62 -27.30 -20.03
N ALA A 84 19.36 -26.23 -19.71
CA ALA A 84 18.78 -25.05 -19.04
C ALA A 84 18.18 -24.03 -20.03
N LEU A 85 18.77 -23.91 -21.22
CA LEU A 85 18.45 -22.88 -22.21
C LEU A 85 17.92 -23.50 -23.50
N THR A 86 16.60 -23.60 -23.58
CA THR A 86 15.85 -24.09 -24.75
C THR A 86 14.95 -22.99 -25.31
N PHE A 87 14.46 -23.13 -26.54
CA PHE A 87 13.48 -22.19 -27.11
C PHE A 87 12.25 -22.05 -26.21
N ARG A 88 11.72 -23.18 -25.74
CA ARG A 88 10.61 -23.26 -24.79
C ARG A 88 10.90 -22.46 -23.52
N SER A 89 12.07 -22.66 -22.90
CA SER A 89 12.44 -21.94 -21.68
C SER A 89 12.49 -20.42 -21.88
N ILE A 90 13.07 -19.93 -22.99
CA ILE A 90 13.19 -18.48 -23.26
C ILE A 90 11.81 -17.85 -23.51
N LEU A 91 10.96 -18.52 -24.29
CA LEU A 91 9.63 -18.00 -24.62
C LEU A 91 8.75 -17.93 -23.37
N LEU A 92 8.71 -19.01 -22.57
CA LEU A 92 7.96 -19.04 -21.31
C LEU A 92 8.54 -18.06 -20.29
N ALA A 93 9.86 -18.00 -20.15
CA ALA A 93 10.55 -17.03 -19.29
C ALA A 93 10.18 -15.59 -19.66
N SER A 94 10.13 -15.26 -20.95
CA SER A 94 9.78 -13.90 -21.42
C SER A 94 8.32 -13.57 -21.13
N GLY A 95 7.39 -14.51 -21.39
CA GLY A 95 5.98 -14.31 -21.08
C GLY A 95 5.73 -14.13 -19.58
N LEU A 96 6.39 -14.94 -18.74
CA LEU A 96 6.30 -14.85 -17.30
C LEU A 96 7.00 -13.62 -16.72
N ALA A 97 8.09 -13.16 -17.35
CA ALA A 97 8.71 -11.88 -17.02
C ALA A 97 7.79 -10.70 -17.29
N CYS A 98 7.08 -10.68 -18.41
CA CYS A 98 6.04 -9.68 -18.67
C CYS A 98 4.94 -9.76 -17.62
N PHE A 99 4.43 -10.96 -17.32
CA PHE A 99 3.40 -11.17 -16.31
C PHE A 99 3.83 -10.67 -14.93
N GLN A 100 5.02 -11.07 -14.47
CA GLN A 100 5.59 -10.66 -13.19
C GLN A 100 5.76 -9.13 -13.11
N ALA A 101 6.27 -8.49 -14.16
CA ALA A 101 6.41 -7.03 -14.21
C ALA A 101 5.06 -6.31 -14.11
N VAL A 102 4.04 -6.78 -14.84
CA VAL A 102 2.67 -6.22 -14.76
C VAL A 102 2.13 -6.34 -13.34
N MET A 103 2.25 -7.52 -12.74
CA MET A 103 1.74 -7.78 -11.39
C MET A 103 2.45 -6.90 -10.36
N TYR A 104 3.77 -6.87 -10.38
CA TYR A 104 4.55 -6.06 -9.45
C TYR A 104 4.14 -4.58 -9.51
N GLN A 105 3.95 -4.06 -10.72
CA GLN A 105 3.59 -2.66 -10.90
C GLN A 105 2.17 -2.35 -10.40
N ILE A 106 1.20 -3.24 -10.62
CA ILE A 106 -0.18 -3.09 -10.11
C ILE A 106 -0.18 -3.08 -8.58
N TYR A 107 0.48 -4.05 -7.94
CA TYR A 107 0.52 -4.14 -6.47
C TYR A 107 1.30 -3.02 -5.81
N THR A 108 2.23 -2.36 -6.51
CA THR A 108 2.91 -1.15 -6.02
C THR A 108 1.95 0.03 -5.84
N PHE A 109 0.88 0.10 -6.65
CA PHE A 109 -0.16 1.13 -6.58
C PHE A 109 -1.43 0.65 -5.87
N LYS A 110 -1.40 -0.50 -5.18
CA LYS A 110 -2.49 -0.97 -4.33
C LYS A 110 -2.35 -0.43 -2.90
N PRO A 111 -3.45 -0.28 -2.14
CA PRO A 111 -3.40 0.13 -0.73
C PRO A 111 -2.55 -0.78 0.16
N THR A 112 -2.58 -2.08 -0.15
CA THR A 112 -1.79 -3.11 0.54
C THR A 112 -0.67 -3.57 -0.37
N MET A 113 0.57 -3.44 0.12
CA MET A 113 1.75 -3.86 -0.62
C MET A 113 1.89 -5.38 -0.53
N ILE A 114 1.75 -6.06 -1.66
CA ILE A 114 1.91 -7.51 -1.76
C ILE A 114 3.24 -7.81 -2.45
N THR A 115 4.04 -8.66 -1.82
CA THR A 115 5.28 -9.17 -2.42
C THR A 115 5.00 -10.46 -3.17
N ILE A 116 5.23 -10.46 -4.49
CA ILE A 116 5.03 -11.65 -5.31
C ILE A 116 6.19 -12.63 -5.07
N GLN A 117 5.87 -13.75 -4.46
CA GLN A 117 6.84 -14.79 -4.12
C GLN A 117 7.20 -15.64 -5.35
N GLY A 118 8.46 -16.06 -5.46
CA GLY A 118 8.94 -16.86 -6.59
C GLY A 118 8.22 -18.19 -6.78
N THR A 119 7.67 -18.76 -5.70
CA THR A 119 6.88 -20.00 -5.70
C THR A 119 5.60 -19.90 -6.53
N PHE A 120 4.96 -18.74 -6.58
CA PHE A 120 3.78 -18.51 -7.42
C PHE A 120 4.13 -18.64 -8.91
N ILE A 121 5.23 -17.99 -9.33
CA ILE A 121 5.71 -18.11 -10.71
C ILE A 121 6.11 -19.55 -11.03
N VAL A 122 6.80 -20.25 -10.11
CA VAL A 122 7.13 -21.67 -10.25
C VAL A 122 5.88 -22.50 -10.54
N LEU A 123 4.76 -22.28 -9.87
CA LEU A 123 3.57 -23.07 -10.12
C LEU A 123 2.94 -22.79 -11.49
N ILE A 124 2.87 -21.52 -11.90
CA ILE A 124 2.39 -21.17 -13.24
C ILE A 124 3.27 -21.81 -14.32
N SER A 125 4.60 -21.66 -14.21
CA SER A 125 5.53 -22.27 -15.17
C SER A 125 5.49 -23.79 -15.14
N TYR A 126 5.21 -24.41 -13.99
CA TYR A 126 5.07 -25.85 -13.89
C TYR A 126 3.91 -26.36 -14.76
N PHE A 127 2.72 -25.76 -14.63
CA PHE A 127 1.55 -26.19 -15.40
C PHE A 127 1.70 -25.88 -16.89
N ILE A 128 2.15 -24.68 -17.25
CA ILE A 128 2.31 -24.29 -18.66
C ILE A 128 3.44 -25.09 -19.33
N GLY A 129 4.56 -25.30 -18.64
CA GLY A 129 5.70 -26.06 -19.17
C GLY A 129 5.37 -27.53 -19.40
N ASN A 130 4.67 -28.17 -18.45
CA ASN A 130 4.19 -29.54 -18.64
C ASN A 130 3.12 -29.64 -19.74
N ALA A 131 2.19 -28.69 -19.81
CA ALA A 131 1.21 -28.63 -20.89
C ALA A 131 1.89 -28.49 -22.27
N TRP A 132 2.92 -27.64 -22.38
CA TRP A 132 3.72 -27.50 -23.59
C TRP A 132 4.44 -28.81 -23.96
N ALA A 133 5.09 -29.45 -23.00
CA ALA A 133 5.80 -30.71 -23.20
C ALA A 133 4.87 -31.84 -23.66
N PHE A 134 3.64 -31.86 -23.14
CA PHE A 134 2.61 -32.86 -23.45
C PHE A 134 1.90 -32.59 -24.79
N ALA A 135 1.49 -31.34 -25.05
CA ALA A 135 0.62 -31.01 -26.17
C ALA A 135 1.35 -30.91 -27.52
N LEU A 136 2.63 -30.55 -27.53
CA LEU A 136 3.40 -30.41 -28.77
C LEU A 136 4.23 -31.65 -29.12
N PRO A 137 4.49 -31.92 -30.42
CA PRO A 137 5.31 -33.05 -30.85
C PRO A 137 6.70 -33.06 -30.17
N ARG A 138 7.07 -34.18 -29.55
CA ARG A 138 8.27 -34.31 -28.72
C ARG A 138 9.51 -34.72 -29.51
N GLY A 139 10.50 -33.84 -29.58
CA GLY A 139 11.71 -34.01 -30.40
C GLY A 139 12.54 -35.24 -30.07
N ASP A 140 12.72 -35.53 -28.78
CA ASP A 140 13.32 -36.77 -28.25
C ASP A 140 12.68 -38.03 -28.82
N HIS A 141 11.35 -38.09 -28.88
CA HIS A 141 10.62 -39.24 -29.44
C HIS A 141 10.80 -39.38 -30.96
N PHE A 142 10.88 -38.27 -31.69
CA PHE A 142 11.10 -38.31 -33.15
C PHE A 142 12.56 -38.65 -33.48
N GLU A 143 13.52 -38.14 -32.71
CA GLU A 143 14.92 -38.52 -32.83
C GLU A 143 15.12 -40.00 -32.51
N ALA A 144 14.59 -40.49 -31.37
CA ALA A 144 14.70 -41.90 -31.00
C ALA A 144 14.11 -42.82 -32.07
N ARG A 145 12.93 -42.48 -32.61
CA ARG A 145 12.30 -43.22 -33.73
C ARG A 145 13.13 -43.15 -35.02
N TRP A 146 13.79 -42.04 -35.30
CA TRP A 146 14.63 -41.89 -36.50
C TRP A 146 15.94 -42.67 -36.37
N ARG A 147 16.57 -42.65 -35.20
CA ARG A 147 17.78 -43.42 -34.87
C ARG A 147 17.51 -44.92 -34.83
N ALA A 148 16.36 -45.34 -34.27
CA ALA A 148 15.94 -46.74 -34.22
C ALA A 148 15.75 -47.37 -35.61
N LYS A 149 15.53 -46.54 -36.66
CA LYS A 149 15.48 -46.99 -38.06
C LYS A 149 16.87 -47.21 -38.69
N GLY A 150 17.94 -47.22 -37.89
CA GLY A 150 19.32 -47.47 -38.37
C GLY A 150 19.99 -46.25 -39.02
N ASN A 151 19.38 -45.05 -38.93
CA ASN A 151 19.95 -43.85 -39.55
C ASN A 151 21.10 -43.27 -38.71
N THR A 152 22.29 -43.20 -39.31
CA THR A 152 23.50 -42.61 -38.73
C THR A 152 23.87 -41.36 -39.52
N GLY A 153 23.60 -40.18 -38.96
CA GLY A 153 23.90 -38.90 -39.60
C GLY A 153 23.28 -37.69 -38.89
N ALA A 154 23.31 -36.53 -39.54
CA ALA A 154 22.63 -35.34 -39.05
C ALA A 154 21.11 -35.49 -39.16
N LEU A 155 20.38 -35.06 -38.12
CA LEU A 155 18.92 -35.14 -38.08
C LEU A 155 18.28 -34.36 -39.27
N PRO A 156 17.19 -34.89 -39.88
CA PRO A 156 16.40 -34.17 -40.86
C PRO A 156 15.91 -32.82 -40.32
N PHE A 157 15.77 -31.82 -41.21
CA PHE A 157 15.36 -30.46 -40.83
C PHE A 157 14.09 -30.43 -39.98
N LEU A 158 13.06 -31.20 -40.36
CA LEU A 158 11.80 -31.27 -39.62
C LEU A 158 11.99 -31.79 -38.19
N ILE A 159 12.83 -32.82 -37.99
CA ILE A 159 13.10 -33.37 -36.65
C ILE A 159 13.95 -32.39 -35.84
N LYS A 160 14.92 -31.71 -36.46
CA LYS A 160 15.68 -30.62 -35.82
C LYS A 160 14.77 -29.48 -35.38
N PHE A 161 13.82 -29.08 -36.21
CA PHE A 161 12.86 -28.03 -35.89
C PHE A 161 11.92 -28.44 -34.76
N ILE A 162 11.37 -29.66 -34.80
CA ILE A 162 10.54 -30.18 -33.70
C ILE A 162 11.35 -30.25 -32.40
N LYS A 163 12.59 -30.74 -32.44
CA LYS A 163 13.49 -30.78 -31.29
C LYS A 163 13.87 -29.38 -30.78
N PHE A 164 13.94 -28.39 -31.65
CA PHE A 164 14.17 -27.00 -31.24
C PHE A 164 12.97 -26.43 -30.48
N ILE A 165 11.74 -26.64 -30.97
CA ILE A 165 10.51 -26.12 -30.35
C ILE A 165 10.12 -26.87 -29.07
N ASN A 166 10.27 -28.21 -29.07
CA ASN A 166 9.98 -29.07 -27.93
C ASN A 166 11.04 -30.18 -27.82
N PRO A 167 12.14 -29.93 -27.10
CA PRO A 167 13.29 -30.85 -27.06
C PRO A 167 12.97 -32.18 -26.35
N GLY A 168 12.10 -32.16 -25.34
CA GLY A 168 11.78 -33.34 -24.53
C GLY A 168 10.91 -33.01 -23.32
N PRO A 169 10.97 -33.83 -22.24
CA PRO A 169 10.20 -33.58 -21.02
C PRO A 169 10.54 -32.21 -20.40
N TRP A 170 9.63 -31.70 -19.56
CA TRP A 170 9.85 -30.44 -18.85
C TRP A 170 10.86 -30.67 -17.71
N GLY A 171 12.06 -30.11 -17.83
CA GLY A 171 13.15 -30.34 -16.87
C GLY A 171 13.20 -29.30 -15.73
N LEU A 172 13.96 -29.60 -14.67
CA LEU A 172 14.15 -28.70 -13.53
C LEU A 172 14.82 -27.39 -13.95
N LYS A 173 15.84 -27.47 -14.81
CA LYS A 173 16.66 -26.30 -15.17
C LYS A 173 15.94 -25.31 -16.08
N GLU A 174 15.22 -25.79 -17.10
CA GLU A 174 14.33 -24.93 -17.91
C GLU A 174 13.30 -24.24 -17.02
N HIS A 175 12.73 -24.98 -16.07
CA HIS A 175 11.72 -24.47 -15.14
C HIS A 175 12.29 -23.38 -14.22
N ALA A 176 13.46 -23.62 -13.64
CA ALA A 176 14.13 -22.67 -12.78
C ALA A 176 14.52 -21.39 -13.54
N ILE A 177 14.99 -21.49 -14.79
CA ILE A 177 15.27 -20.33 -15.64
C ILE A 177 14.03 -19.48 -15.87
N CYS A 178 12.86 -20.09 -16.10
CA CYS A 178 11.61 -19.33 -16.22
C CYS A 178 11.31 -18.51 -14.97
N ALA A 179 11.39 -19.13 -13.78
CA ALA A 179 11.11 -18.46 -12.53
C ALA A 179 12.11 -17.33 -12.22
N ILE A 180 13.41 -17.59 -12.37
CA ILE A 180 14.49 -16.61 -12.12
C ILE A 180 14.42 -15.42 -13.07
N THR A 181 14.19 -15.69 -14.35
CA THR A 181 14.08 -14.63 -15.36
C THR A 181 12.87 -13.76 -15.09
N ALA A 182 11.76 -14.37 -14.66
CA ALA A 182 10.56 -13.64 -14.30
C ALA A 182 10.78 -12.77 -13.05
N THR A 183 11.34 -13.31 -11.97
CA THR A 183 11.63 -12.51 -10.76
C THR A 183 12.59 -11.36 -11.06
N SER A 184 13.61 -11.59 -11.90
CA SER A 184 14.55 -10.56 -12.37
C SER A 184 13.86 -9.39 -13.08
N ALA A 185 12.70 -9.60 -13.69
CA ALA A 185 11.93 -8.55 -14.36
C ALA A 185 11.41 -7.46 -13.41
N SER A 186 11.26 -7.80 -12.11
CA SER A 186 10.81 -6.85 -11.08
C SER A 186 11.91 -5.87 -10.67
N ASN A 187 13.19 -6.21 -10.88
CA ASN A 187 14.33 -5.38 -10.46
C ASN A 187 14.37 -4.00 -11.13
N ALA A 188 13.82 -3.90 -12.34
CA ALA A 188 13.77 -2.64 -13.07
C ALA A 188 12.65 -1.70 -12.60
N ALA A 189 11.66 -2.19 -11.84
CA ALA A 189 10.53 -1.41 -11.33
C ALA A 189 10.96 -0.29 -10.37
N ALA A 190 12.09 -0.43 -9.70
CA ALA A 190 12.61 0.60 -8.81
C ALA A 190 12.96 1.92 -9.55
N SER A 191 13.34 1.84 -10.84
CA SER A 191 13.54 3.02 -11.70
C SER A 191 12.20 3.72 -11.99
N VAL A 192 11.13 2.94 -12.10
CA VAL A 192 9.79 3.41 -12.44
C VAL A 192 9.15 4.21 -11.31
N GLN A 193 9.53 3.95 -10.04
CA GLN A 193 9.10 4.77 -8.90
C GLN A 193 9.56 6.22 -9.01
N VAL A 194 10.77 6.48 -9.52
CA VAL A 194 11.27 7.84 -9.78
C VAL A 194 10.41 8.53 -10.81
N PHE A 195 10.09 7.84 -11.91
CA PHE A 195 9.27 8.38 -12.99
C PHE A 195 7.85 8.67 -12.53
N ALA A 196 7.24 7.77 -11.75
CA ALA A 196 5.92 7.96 -11.18
C ALA A 196 5.87 9.15 -10.23
N ALA A 197 6.84 9.28 -9.31
CA ALA A 197 6.90 10.40 -8.38
C ALA A 197 7.16 11.74 -9.10
N GLN A 198 8.05 11.74 -10.11
CA GLN A 198 8.33 12.89 -10.97
C GLN A 198 7.05 13.39 -11.66
N ASP A 199 6.28 12.47 -12.25
CA ASP A 199 5.03 12.84 -12.94
C ASP A 199 3.93 13.25 -11.95
N LEU A 200 3.66 12.43 -10.93
CA LEU A 200 2.57 12.66 -9.97
C LEU A 200 2.74 13.97 -9.19
N PHE A 201 3.91 14.25 -8.63
CA PHE A 201 4.11 15.36 -7.68
C PHE A 201 4.69 16.63 -8.30
N TYR A 202 5.40 16.54 -9.43
CA TYR A 202 6.11 17.69 -10.02
C TYR A 202 5.67 18.03 -11.45
N ASN A 203 4.74 17.27 -12.06
CA ASN A 203 4.25 17.51 -13.43
C ASN A 203 5.36 17.61 -14.50
N MET A 204 6.50 16.93 -14.29
CA MET A 204 7.62 17.01 -15.25
C MET A 204 7.49 15.92 -16.32
N PRO A 205 7.49 16.26 -17.62
CA PRO A 205 7.32 15.29 -18.69
C PRO A 205 8.49 14.30 -18.73
N LEU A 206 8.19 13.05 -19.08
CA LEU A 206 9.17 11.97 -19.23
C LEU A 206 9.54 11.81 -20.70
N SER A 207 10.82 11.97 -21.05
CA SER A 207 11.31 11.67 -22.40
C SER A 207 11.54 10.16 -22.56
N PRO A 208 11.24 9.57 -23.75
CA PRO A 208 11.55 8.17 -24.01
C PRO A 208 13.04 7.86 -23.78
N THR A 209 13.93 8.79 -24.14
CA THR A 209 15.38 8.65 -23.94
C THR A 209 15.74 8.53 -22.46
N THR A 210 15.18 9.38 -21.59
CA THR A 210 15.38 9.28 -20.13
C THR A 210 14.96 7.93 -19.62
N VAL A 211 13.77 7.46 -20.00
CA VAL A 211 13.19 6.23 -19.48
C VAL A 211 13.99 5.00 -19.89
N ILE A 212 14.27 4.86 -21.19
CA ILE A 212 14.93 3.67 -21.73
C ILE A 212 16.35 3.55 -21.17
N LEU A 213 17.13 4.62 -21.27
CA LEU A 213 18.54 4.60 -20.88
C LEU A 213 18.70 4.51 -19.36
N SER A 214 17.88 5.21 -18.58
CA SER A 214 17.96 5.15 -17.11
C SER A 214 17.54 3.78 -16.59
N THR A 215 16.49 3.18 -17.15
CA THR A 215 16.01 1.85 -16.71
C THR A 215 17.07 0.78 -16.95
N ILE A 216 17.71 0.78 -18.12
CA ILE A 216 18.80 -0.15 -18.43
C ILE A 216 20.04 0.15 -17.58
N SER A 217 20.39 1.43 -17.41
CA SER A 217 21.52 1.86 -16.58
C SER A 217 21.36 1.39 -15.13
N ILE A 218 20.27 1.77 -14.46
CA ILE A 218 19.99 1.45 -13.05
C ILE A 218 19.84 -0.07 -12.86
N GLY A 219 19.08 -0.71 -13.75
CA GLY A 219 18.81 -2.16 -13.68
C GLY A 219 20.07 -3.01 -13.78
N LEU A 220 20.96 -2.69 -14.72
CA LEU A 220 22.12 -3.52 -15.02
C LEU A 220 23.41 -3.11 -14.30
N PHE A 221 23.53 -1.88 -13.79
CA PHE A 221 24.76 -1.45 -13.12
C PHE A 221 25.04 -2.29 -11.86
N GLY A 222 24.01 -2.57 -11.05
CA GLY A 222 24.12 -3.46 -9.88
C GLY A 222 24.55 -4.88 -10.27
N TYR A 223 24.17 -5.35 -11.46
CA TYR A 223 24.57 -6.66 -11.96
C TYR A 223 26.08 -6.75 -12.23
N GLY A 224 26.66 -5.70 -12.81
CA GLY A 224 28.11 -5.62 -13.01
C GLY A 224 28.89 -5.76 -11.70
N LEU A 225 28.32 -5.25 -10.59
CA LEU A 225 28.94 -5.32 -9.27
C LEU A 225 28.84 -6.72 -8.63
N CYS A 226 27.77 -7.48 -8.91
CA CYS A 226 27.65 -8.88 -8.49
C CYS A 226 28.88 -9.70 -8.89
N GLY A 227 29.39 -9.50 -10.11
CA GLY A 227 30.54 -10.23 -10.66
C GLY A 227 31.80 -10.14 -9.79
N ILE A 228 32.02 -8.99 -9.14
CA ILE A 228 33.14 -8.71 -8.23
C ILE A 228 32.88 -9.35 -6.86
N MET A 229 31.62 -9.41 -6.45
CA MET A 229 31.20 -9.81 -5.10
C MET A 229 30.96 -11.32 -4.94
N ARG A 230 30.99 -12.10 -6.04
CA ARG A 230 30.74 -13.56 -6.02
C ARG A 230 31.52 -14.35 -4.94
N PRO A 231 32.81 -14.10 -4.65
CA PRO A 231 33.53 -14.85 -3.62
C PRO A 231 32.88 -14.83 -2.24
N VAL A 232 32.28 -13.69 -1.87
CA VAL A 232 31.64 -13.50 -0.55
C VAL A 232 30.13 -13.68 -0.60
N ALA A 233 29.52 -13.32 -1.71
CA ALA A 233 28.07 -13.29 -1.86
C ALA A 233 27.49 -14.59 -2.42
N VAL A 234 28.29 -15.44 -3.08
CA VAL A 234 27.80 -16.63 -3.77
C VAL A 234 28.61 -17.85 -3.35
N TRP A 235 29.94 -17.80 -3.44
CA TRP A 235 30.80 -18.98 -3.26
C TRP A 235 31.03 -19.35 -1.78
N HIS A 236 30.71 -18.44 -0.86
CA HIS A 236 30.90 -18.65 0.57
C HIS A 236 29.76 -19.50 1.17
N VAL A 237 30.08 -20.43 2.08
CA VAL A 237 29.11 -21.37 2.65
C VAL A 237 28.01 -20.69 3.49
N ASP A 238 28.35 -19.59 4.19
CA ASP A 238 27.37 -18.81 4.96
C ASP A 238 26.48 -17.90 4.11
N ALA A 239 26.71 -17.81 2.79
CA ALA A 239 25.86 -17.04 1.88
C ALA A 239 24.66 -17.88 1.44
N VAL A 240 23.68 -18.06 2.33
CA VAL A 240 22.54 -18.98 2.14
C VAL A 240 21.38 -18.38 1.36
N PHE A 241 21.09 -17.09 1.54
CA PHE A 241 19.85 -16.43 1.07
C PHE A 241 18.60 -17.20 1.47
N TRP A 242 18.36 -17.25 2.79
CA TRP A 242 17.27 -18.03 3.40
C TRP A 242 15.90 -17.83 2.74
N SER A 243 15.60 -16.61 2.30
CA SER A 243 14.36 -16.26 1.59
C SER A 243 14.14 -17.01 0.26
N ASN A 244 15.20 -17.53 -0.37
CA ASN A 244 15.12 -18.22 -1.65
C ASN A 244 14.88 -19.74 -1.48
N LEU A 245 15.07 -20.27 -0.28
CA LEU A 245 14.93 -21.71 0.01
C LEU A 245 13.53 -22.28 -0.25
N PRO A 246 12.41 -21.59 0.06
CA PRO A 246 11.08 -22.04 -0.34
C PRO A 246 10.99 -22.31 -1.84
N THR A 247 11.44 -21.36 -2.67
CA THR A 247 11.42 -21.51 -4.15
C THR A 247 12.28 -22.67 -4.63
N VAL A 248 13.52 -22.78 -4.10
CA VAL A 248 14.41 -23.91 -4.42
C VAL A 248 13.76 -25.25 -4.07
N LYS A 249 13.21 -25.36 -2.86
CA LYS A 249 12.59 -26.60 -2.38
C LYS A 249 11.35 -26.97 -3.16
N THR A 250 10.51 -26.02 -3.54
CA THR A 250 9.35 -26.26 -4.41
C THR A 250 9.77 -26.76 -5.78
N LEU A 251 10.77 -26.13 -6.41
CA LEU A 251 11.30 -26.58 -7.72
C LEU A 251 11.84 -28.02 -7.65
N GLN A 252 12.66 -28.32 -6.64
CA GLN A 252 13.20 -29.65 -6.40
C GLN A 252 12.10 -30.69 -6.12
N GLY A 253 11.11 -30.33 -5.28
CA GLY A 253 10.00 -31.20 -4.93
C GLY A 253 9.11 -31.56 -6.12
N LEU A 254 8.81 -30.60 -6.99
CA LEU A 254 7.94 -30.81 -8.16
C LEU A 254 8.57 -31.67 -9.25
N HIS A 255 9.90 -31.73 -9.35
CA HIS A 255 10.61 -32.43 -10.43
C HIS A 255 11.29 -33.73 -10.00
N TRP A 256 11.77 -33.84 -8.77
CA TRP A 256 12.48 -35.04 -8.31
C TRP A 256 11.60 -36.05 -7.58
N GLN A 257 10.37 -35.69 -7.25
CA GLN A 257 9.46 -36.53 -6.49
C GLN A 257 8.19 -36.78 -7.30
N GLU A 258 7.70 -38.02 -7.25
CA GLU A 258 6.38 -38.35 -7.78
C GLU A 258 5.33 -38.29 -6.66
N VAL A 259 4.15 -37.77 -6.98
CA VAL A 259 3.05 -37.61 -5.99
C VAL A 259 2.65 -38.95 -5.36
N LYS A 260 2.72 -40.05 -6.13
CA LYS A 260 2.35 -41.39 -5.64
C LYS A 260 3.27 -41.86 -4.52
N ASP A 261 4.57 -41.61 -4.67
CA ASP A 261 5.61 -42.22 -3.83
C ASP A 261 6.16 -41.25 -2.76
N SER A 262 5.95 -39.94 -2.94
CA SER A 262 6.38 -38.92 -1.98
C SER A 262 5.26 -38.47 -1.03
N LYS A 263 5.52 -38.59 0.28
CA LYS A 263 4.66 -37.97 1.32
C LYS A 263 4.77 -36.44 1.32
N PRO A 264 5.98 -35.82 1.31
CA PRO A 264 6.11 -34.36 1.27
C PRO A 264 5.37 -33.68 0.11
N LEU A 265 5.45 -34.24 -1.11
CA LEU A 265 4.79 -33.65 -2.28
C LEU A 265 3.26 -33.77 -2.23
N ARG A 266 2.71 -34.83 -1.60
CA ARG A 266 1.26 -34.90 -1.35
C ARG A 266 0.80 -33.84 -0.37
N VAL A 267 1.56 -33.65 0.71
CA VAL A 267 1.27 -32.60 1.69
C VAL A 267 1.34 -31.22 1.04
N PHE A 268 2.31 -30.97 0.14
CA PHE A 268 2.36 -29.74 -0.66
C PHE A 268 1.03 -29.46 -1.38
N TRP A 269 0.47 -30.44 -2.11
CA TRP A 269 -0.79 -30.24 -2.84
C TRP A 269 -2.02 -30.14 -1.94
N TYR A 270 -2.06 -30.87 -0.82
CA TYR A 270 -3.10 -30.70 0.19
C TYR A 270 -3.07 -29.31 0.82
N SER A 271 -1.87 -28.81 1.14
CA SER A 271 -1.65 -27.45 1.64
C SER A 271 -2.04 -26.39 0.61
N PHE A 272 -1.66 -26.56 -0.65
CA PHE A 272 -2.02 -25.65 -1.74
C PHE A 272 -3.54 -25.58 -1.92
N GLY A 273 -4.22 -26.73 -2.01
CA GLY A 273 -5.67 -26.78 -2.18
C GLY A 273 -6.42 -26.21 -0.98
N GLY A 274 -6.01 -26.57 0.24
CA GLY A 274 -6.60 -26.07 1.47
C GLY A 274 -6.44 -24.55 1.62
N MET A 275 -5.24 -24.03 1.35
CA MET A 275 -4.98 -22.58 1.41
C MET A 275 -5.71 -21.83 0.30
N SER A 276 -5.82 -22.40 -0.91
CA SER A 276 -6.58 -21.76 -2.01
C SER A 276 -8.07 -21.60 -1.66
N ILE A 277 -8.65 -22.54 -0.92
CA ILE A 277 -10.03 -22.42 -0.44
C ILE A 277 -10.11 -21.40 0.69
N TYR A 278 -9.14 -21.43 1.61
CA TYR A 278 -9.11 -20.54 2.76
C TYR A 278 -8.96 -19.08 2.36
N GLU A 279 -8.07 -18.75 1.42
CA GLU A 279 -7.69 -17.37 1.07
C GLU A 279 -8.89 -16.50 0.62
N PHE A 280 -9.92 -17.08 0.00
CA PHE A 280 -11.13 -16.34 -0.34
C PHE A 280 -11.82 -15.70 0.88
N PHE A 281 -11.65 -16.29 2.07
CA PHE A 281 -12.22 -15.76 3.30
C PHE A 281 -11.54 -14.46 3.73
N PRO A 282 -10.26 -14.44 4.16
CA PRO A 282 -9.61 -13.20 4.60
C PRO A 282 -9.47 -12.17 3.46
N ALA A 283 -9.26 -12.60 2.22
CA ALA A 283 -9.04 -11.65 1.13
C ALA A 283 -10.34 -10.95 0.66
N TYR A 284 -11.50 -11.62 0.69
CA TYR A 284 -12.73 -11.10 0.06
C TYR A 284 -14.00 -11.18 0.93
N ILE A 285 -14.29 -12.33 1.53
CA ILE A 285 -15.58 -12.57 2.21
C ILE A 285 -15.60 -11.97 3.63
N PHE A 286 -14.48 -12.08 4.34
CA PHE A 286 -14.33 -11.74 5.75
C PHE A 286 -12.98 -11.04 6.05
N PRO A 287 -12.74 -9.82 5.52
CA PRO A 287 -11.48 -9.09 5.71
C PRO A 287 -11.05 -8.79 7.14
N TRP A 288 -11.95 -8.85 8.12
CA TRP A 288 -11.57 -8.76 9.54
C TRP A 288 -10.51 -9.79 9.97
N LEU A 289 -10.46 -10.96 9.30
CA LEU A 289 -9.40 -11.96 9.52
C LEU A 289 -7.98 -11.44 9.21
N ASN A 290 -7.86 -10.33 8.48
CA ASN A 290 -6.58 -9.68 8.20
C ASN A 290 -6.02 -8.96 9.42
N SER A 291 -6.88 -8.56 10.37
CA SER A 291 -6.51 -7.76 11.54
C SER A 291 -7.43 -8.05 12.72
N VAL A 292 -7.28 -9.23 13.33
CA VAL A 292 -8.04 -9.64 14.51
C VAL A 292 -7.48 -8.93 15.74
N SER A 293 -8.15 -7.86 16.17
CA SER A 293 -7.78 -7.09 17.38
C SER A 293 -8.85 -7.24 18.47
N VAL A 294 -8.55 -8.05 19.50
CA VAL A 294 -9.44 -8.24 20.66
C VAL A 294 -9.69 -6.92 21.43
N PRO A 295 -8.67 -6.06 21.68
CA PRO A 295 -8.90 -4.78 22.33
C PRO A 295 -9.85 -3.87 21.54
N CYS A 296 -9.73 -3.85 20.21
CA CYS A 296 -10.61 -3.03 19.37
C CYS A 296 -12.04 -3.57 19.32
N LEU A 297 -12.22 -4.88 19.23
CA LEU A 297 -13.52 -5.53 19.37
C LEU A 297 -14.21 -5.18 20.69
N ALA A 298 -13.46 -5.19 21.80
CA ALA A 298 -14.00 -4.82 23.11
C ALA A 298 -14.34 -3.32 23.21
N ALA A 299 -13.70 -2.49 22.40
CA ALA A 299 -13.77 -1.04 22.45
C ALA A 299 -14.64 -0.40 21.37
N MET A 300 -15.32 -1.16 20.51
CA MET A 300 -16.03 -0.65 19.31
C MET A 300 -16.94 0.57 19.54
N LYS A 301 -17.49 0.72 20.76
CA LYS A 301 -18.40 1.82 21.14
C LYS A 301 -17.70 3.01 21.81
N ALA A 302 -16.38 2.99 21.93
CA ALA A 302 -15.63 4.11 22.49
C ALA A 302 -15.67 5.30 21.54
N THR A 303 -15.77 6.52 22.08
CA THR A 303 -15.79 7.78 21.32
C THR A 303 -14.77 8.78 21.87
N GLY A 304 -14.55 9.89 21.15
CA GLY A 304 -13.69 10.99 21.57
C GLY A 304 -12.22 10.60 21.81
N ASN A 305 -11.62 11.13 22.87
CA ASN A 305 -10.20 10.88 23.18
C ASN A 305 -9.88 9.43 23.53
N THR A 306 -10.84 8.70 24.09
CA THR A 306 -10.70 7.27 24.39
C THR A 306 -10.60 6.46 23.10
N ALA A 307 -11.47 6.73 22.12
CA ALA A 307 -11.38 6.15 20.78
C ALA A 307 -10.02 6.47 20.13
N LYS A 308 -9.64 7.75 20.09
CA LYS A 308 -8.34 8.22 19.53
C LYS A 308 -7.15 7.46 20.12
N ASN A 309 -7.10 7.27 21.44
CA ASN A 309 -5.99 6.58 22.10
C ASN A 309 -6.02 5.06 21.89
N LEU A 310 -7.20 4.43 21.90
CA LEU A 310 -7.33 3.00 21.65
C LEU A 310 -6.91 2.65 20.21
N THR A 311 -7.34 3.46 19.24
CA THR A 311 -6.96 3.28 17.83
C THR A 311 -5.47 3.52 17.60
N ARG A 312 -4.85 4.52 18.25
CA ARG A 312 -3.38 4.72 18.16
C ARG A 312 -2.57 3.53 18.68
N VAL A 313 -3.05 2.83 19.71
CA VAL A 313 -2.31 1.74 20.37
C VAL A 313 -2.62 0.37 19.75
N PHE A 314 -3.90 0.10 19.47
CA PHE A 314 -4.38 -1.22 19.07
C PHE A 314 -4.86 -1.29 17.61
N GLY A 315 -5.14 -0.14 16.98
CA GLY A 315 -5.50 -0.05 15.57
C GLY A 315 -4.30 -0.25 14.66
N GLY A 316 -4.54 -0.89 13.53
CA GLY A 316 -3.46 -1.24 12.60
C GLY A 316 -3.92 -1.91 11.31
N ALA A 317 -5.23 -2.03 11.07
CA ALA A 317 -5.76 -2.59 9.83
C ALA A 317 -5.50 -1.69 8.62
N THR A 318 -5.44 -0.37 8.81
CA THR A 318 -5.19 0.62 7.76
C THR A 318 -3.83 1.28 7.90
N ASN A 319 -3.33 1.88 6.81
CA ASN A 319 -2.04 2.57 6.83
C ASN A 319 -2.08 3.78 7.75
N ASN A 320 -1.05 3.95 8.58
CA ASN A 320 -0.91 5.07 9.52
C ASN A 320 -1.97 5.13 10.64
N GLU A 321 -2.73 4.06 10.88
CA GLU A 321 -3.78 3.99 11.90
C GLU A 321 -3.23 4.03 13.35
N GLY A 322 -2.31 3.11 13.64
CA GLY A 322 -1.81 2.89 15.00
C GLY A 322 -0.75 1.79 15.07
N LEU A 323 -0.38 1.38 16.28
CA LEU A 323 0.69 0.40 16.53
C LEU A 323 0.28 -1.06 16.31
N GLY A 324 -1.02 -1.37 16.17
CA GLY A 324 -1.51 -2.73 15.93
C GLY A 324 -1.17 -3.73 17.04
N LEU A 325 -0.95 -3.27 18.28
CA LEU A 325 -0.55 -4.13 19.39
C LEU A 325 -1.63 -5.19 19.66
N PHE A 326 -1.19 -6.44 19.82
CA PHE A 326 -2.08 -7.61 20.00
C PHE A 326 -3.07 -7.86 18.86
N SER A 327 -2.86 -7.26 17.69
CA SER A 327 -3.57 -7.65 16.48
C SER A 327 -2.92 -8.89 15.86
N ILE A 328 -3.75 -9.83 15.39
CA ILE A 328 -3.32 -11.06 14.72
C ILE A 328 -3.92 -11.07 13.32
N SER A 329 -3.07 -11.15 12.30
CA SER A 329 -3.48 -11.49 10.95
C SER A 329 -3.52 -13.01 10.78
N LEU A 330 -4.62 -13.54 10.26
CA LEU A 330 -4.77 -14.95 9.88
C LEU A 330 -4.61 -15.17 8.37
N ASP A 331 -4.32 -14.10 7.64
CA ASP A 331 -4.15 -14.12 6.21
C ASP A 331 -2.69 -14.41 5.82
N TRP A 332 -2.49 -15.47 5.02
CA TRP A 332 -1.17 -15.90 4.62
C TRP A 332 -0.48 -14.89 3.70
N GLN A 333 -1.23 -14.06 2.96
CA GLN A 333 -0.65 -13.07 2.05
C GLN A 333 0.27 -12.07 2.75
N TYR A 334 0.03 -11.79 4.04
CA TYR A 334 0.84 -10.89 4.84
C TYR A 334 1.91 -11.61 5.67
N ILE A 335 1.72 -12.90 5.97
CA ILE A 335 2.69 -13.70 6.72
C ILE A 335 3.82 -14.14 5.79
N THR A 336 3.47 -14.82 4.69
CA THR A 336 4.36 -15.31 3.62
C THR A 336 5.48 -16.28 4.06
N SER A 337 6.03 -17.04 3.11
CA SER A 337 7.21 -17.87 3.37
C SER A 337 8.47 -17.06 3.68
N PHE A 338 8.52 -15.77 3.29
CA PHE A 338 9.64 -14.88 3.60
C PHE A 338 9.92 -14.88 5.10
N ASN A 339 8.93 -14.51 5.92
CA ASN A 339 9.11 -14.43 7.38
C ASN A 339 9.41 -15.78 8.03
N THR A 340 8.83 -16.87 7.54
CA THR A 340 9.08 -18.21 8.12
C THR A 340 10.43 -18.81 7.75
N SER A 341 11.05 -18.35 6.67
CA SER A 341 12.36 -18.81 6.20
C SER A 341 13.55 -18.15 6.93
N LEU A 342 13.36 -16.95 7.48
CA LEU A 342 14.45 -16.17 8.08
C LEU A 342 15.03 -16.85 9.34
N PRO A 343 16.36 -16.82 9.56
CA PRO A 343 17.00 -17.49 10.69
C PRO A 343 16.50 -17.04 12.07
N LEU A 344 16.52 -17.96 13.04
CA LEU A 344 16.12 -17.69 14.43
C LEU A 344 16.79 -16.45 15.06
N PRO A 345 18.11 -16.19 14.89
CA PRO A 345 18.69 -14.98 15.44
C PRO A 345 18.04 -13.71 14.88
N LEU A 346 17.71 -13.66 13.59
CA LEU A 346 17.02 -12.50 13.00
C LEU A 346 15.61 -12.33 13.59
N GLN A 347 14.87 -13.42 13.78
CA GLN A 347 13.54 -13.37 14.44
C GLN A 347 13.62 -12.73 15.82
N ALA A 348 14.65 -13.04 16.59
CA ALA A 348 14.88 -12.43 17.90
C ALA A 348 15.18 -10.93 17.80
N HIS A 349 16.07 -10.51 16.89
CA HIS A 349 16.36 -9.09 16.68
C HIS A 349 15.11 -8.31 16.21
N MET A 350 14.30 -8.91 15.34
CA MET A 350 13.02 -8.34 14.89
C MET A 350 12.08 -8.12 16.07
N ALA A 351 11.81 -9.16 16.86
CA ALA A 351 10.87 -9.07 17.98
C ALA A 351 11.30 -8.04 19.03
N VAL A 352 12.58 -8.05 19.44
CA VAL A 352 13.10 -7.07 20.40
C VAL A 352 13.12 -5.67 19.80
N GLY A 353 13.47 -5.54 18.52
CA GLY A 353 13.42 -4.26 17.79
C GLY A 353 12.02 -3.67 17.79
N PHE A 354 11.00 -4.42 17.39
CA PHE A 354 9.61 -3.93 17.38
C PHE A 354 9.14 -3.50 18.77
N VAL A 355 9.46 -4.24 19.84
CA VAL A 355 9.15 -3.84 21.22
C VAL A 355 9.77 -2.48 21.56
N VAL A 356 11.04 -2.25 21.22
CA VAL A 356 11.69 -0.94 21.40
C VAL A 356 11.00 0.13 20.57
N CYS A 357 10.65 -0.17 19.32
CA CYS A 357 9.95 0.76 18.43
C CYS A 357 8.62 1.22 19.05
N TYR A 358 7.81 0.29 19.57
CA TYR A 358 6.54 0.60 20.23
C TYR A 358 6.71 1.53 21.43
N ILE A 359 7.67 1.23 22.31
CA ILE A 359 7.94 2.02 23.52
C ILE A 359 8.39 3.44 23.15
N VAL A 360 9.34 3.56 22.21
CA VAL A 360 9.92 4.87 21.86
C VAL A 360 8.91 5.73 21.10
N MET A 361 8.13 5.16 20.18
CA MET A 361 7.08 5.91 19.47
C MET A 361 6.04 6.47 20.43
N ALA A 362 5.56 5.66 21.39
CA ALA A 362 4.66 6.13 22.44
C ALA A 362 5.32 7.23 23.29
N GLY A 363 6.58 7.03 23.70
CA GLY A 363 7.36 8.01 24.46
C GLY A 363 7.50 9.36 23.75
N ILE A 364 7.78 9.36 22.44
CA ILE A 364 7.90 10.59 21.63
C ILE A 364 6.56 11.32 21.56
N TYR A 365 5.48 10.61 21.22
CA TYR A 365 4.18 11.26 21.05
C TYR A 365 3.63 11.80 22.38
N TYR A 366 3.56 10.97 23.41
CA TYR A 366 3.02 11.37 24.70
C TYR A 366 3.94 12.34 25.46
N GLY A 367 5.26 12.24 25.25
CA GLY A 367 6.26 13.19 25.73
C GLY A 367 6.36 14.49 24.91
N ASN A 368 5.55 14.65 23.85
CA ASN A 368 5.55 15.79 22.95
C ASN A 368 6.93 16.09 22.30
N GLY A 369 7.74 15.06 22.06
CA GLY A 369 9.01 15.17 21.34
C GLY A 369 8.77 15.69 19.91
N TRP A 370 9.58 16.66 19.47
CA TRP A 370 9.40 17.36 18.19
C TRP A 370 7.99 17.94 17.97
N GLY A 371 7.29 18.34 19.03
CA GLY A 371 5.92 18.89 18.91
C GLY A 371 4.91 17.87 18.40
N ALA A 372 5.13 16.57 18.64
CA ALA A 372 4.32 15.50 18.08
C ALA A 372 2.82 15.58 18.41
N LYS A 373 2.40 16.23 19.50
CA LYS A 373 0.97 16.33 19.87
C LYS A 373 0.16 17.22 18.92
N SER A 374 0.79 18.15 18.20
CA SER A 374 0.11 18.98 17.21
C SER A 374 -0.02 18.30 15.85
N LEU A 375 0.55 17.10 15.70
CA LEU A 375 0.59 16.32 14.47
C LEU A 375 -0.13 14.97 14.67
N PRO A 376 -0.54 14.29 13.59
CA PRO A 376 -0.99 12.90 13.66
C PRO A 376 0.05 11.97 14.28
N PHE A 377 -0.40 10.89 14.92
CA PHE A 377 0.49 9.91 15.56
C PHE A 377 1.47 9.27 14.57
N MET A 378 0.99 8.94 13.36
CA MET A 378 1.79 8.52 12.22
C MET A 378 1.28 9.20 10.96
N SER A 379 2.18 9.50 10.03
CA SER A 379 1.84 10.00 8.70
C SER A 379 3.04 9.84 7.78
N THR A 380 2.76 9.45 6.53
CA THR A 380 3.75 9.39 5.43
C THR A 380 3.76 10.67 4.59
N ARG A 381 2.95 11.69 4.95
CA ARG A 381 2.85 12.98 4.26
C ARG A 381 3.72 14.03 4.95
N LEU A 382 4.19 15.03 4.20
CA LEU A 382 4.69 16.27 4.80
C LEU A 382 3.51 17.08 5.32
N LEU A 383 3.66 17.68 6.50
CA LEU A 383 2.60 18.39 7.19
C LEU A 383 2.97 19.86 7.46
N LEU A 384 1.98 20.70 7.63
CA LEU A 384 2.10 22.04 8.20
C LEU A 384 2.15 21.94 9.74
N GLU A 385 2.48 23.04 10.44
CA GLU A 385 2.54 23.05 11.92
C GLU A 385 1.21 22.70 12.60
N ASN A 386 0.10 22.99 11.93
CA ASN A 386 -1.26 22.68 12.38
C ASN A 386 -1.65 21.20 12.16
N GLY A 387 -0.81 20.40 11.49
CA GLY A 387 -1.06 18.99 11.19
C GLY A 387 -1.73 18.71 9.84
N THR A 388 -2.07 19.74 9.04
CA THR A 388 -2.67 19.55 7.70
C THR A 388 -1.60 19.26 6.63
N THR A 389 -2.01 18.75 5.47
CA THR A 389 -1.10 18.41 4.36
C THR A 389 -0.29 19.61 3.87
N TYR A 390 1.00 19.41 3.62
CA TYR A 390 1.92 20.42 3.09
C TYR A 390 1.87 20.48 1.55
N PRO A 391 1.77 21.68 0.92
CA PRO A 391 1.63 21.82 -0.53
C PRO A 391 2.98 21.66 -1.27
N VAL A 392 3.47 20.42 -1.37
CA VAL A 392 4.79 20.12 -1.98
C VAL A 392 4.92 20.62 -3.42
N ALA A 393 3.89 20.46 -4.23
CA ALA A 393 3.92 20.84 -5.65
C ALA A 393 4.08 22.36 -5.87
N GLU A 394 3.55 23.18 -4.95
CA GLU A 394 3.66 24.64 -5.02
C GLU A 394 5.03 25.15 -4.53
N VAL A 395 5.62 24.46 -3.55
CA VAL A 395 6.93 24.83 -2.99
C VAL A 395 8.07 24.37 -3.89
N PHE A 396 7.88 23.29 -4.65
CA PHE A 396 8.89 22.71 -5.55
C PHE A 396 8.45 22.78 -7.01
N GLU A 397 8.29 24.00 -7.52
CA GLU A 397 7.89 24.24 -8.91
C GLU A 397 8.91 23.62 -9.88
N GLY A 398 8.45 22.71 -10.75
CA GLY A 398 9.32 21.98 -11.68
C GLY A 398 10.40 21.13 -10.99
N GLY A 399 10.17 20.69 -9.74
CA GLY A 399 11.12 19.87 -8.99
C GLY A 399 12.30 20.65 -8.39
N VAL A 400 12.20 21.99 -8.32
CA VAL A 400 13.20 22.89 -7.72
C VAL A 400 12.54 23.76 -6.65
N LEU A 401 13.22 23.94 -5.53
CA LEU A 401 12.73 24.73 -4.40
C LEU A 401 12.52 26.20 -4.78
N ASN A 402 11.30 26.69 -4.55
CA ASN A 402 10.97 28.11 -4.57
C ASN A 402 11.00 28.67 -3.14
N GLU A 403 12.05 29.41 -2.79
CA GLU A 403 12.25 29.95 -1.45
C GLU A 403 11.13 30.92 -1.02
N SER A 404 10.55 31.67 -1.96
CA SER A 404 9.46 32.62 -1.64
C SER A 404 8.19 31.90 -1.17
N ARG A 405 7.85 30.78 -1.82
CA ARG A 405 6.72 29.92 -1.43
C ARG A 405 7.00 29.16 -0.14
N LEU A 406 8.24 28.72 0.07
CA LEU A 406 8.66 28.11 1.34
C LEU A 406 8.45 29.08 2.51
N LEU A 407 8.75 30.38 2.33
CA LEU A 407 8.52 31.39 3.36
C LEU A 407 7.03 31.69 3.58
N GLU A 408 6.22 31.64 2.53
CA GLU A 408 4.75 31.83 2.61
C GLU A 408 4.07 30.71 3.41
N PHE A 409 4.38 29.44 3.10
CA PHE A 409 3.77 28.28 3.74
C PHE A 409 4.49 27.82 5.02
N GLY A 410 5.70 28.31 5.28
CA GLY A 410 6.54 27.89 6.40
C GLY A 410 7.27 26.56 6.16
N LEU A 411 8.06 26.15 7.16
CA LEU A 411 8.83 24.91 7.10
C LEU A 411 7.91 23.69 7.32
N PRO A 412 8.05 22.62 6.51
CA PRO A 412 7.26 21.42 6.70
C PRO A 412 7.65 20.68 7.99
N ARG A 413 6.68 19.98 8.56
CA ARG A 413 6.80 19.12 9.72
C ARG A 413 6.72 17.65 9.31
N LEU A 414 7.56 16.85 9.95
CA LEU A 414 7.46 15.40 9.99
C LEU A 414 6.83 15.00 11.34
N THR A 415 6.01 13.96 11.35
CA THR A 415 5.53 13.38 12.61
C THR A 415 6.75 12.92 13.43
N GLY A 416 6.68 13.06 14.76
CA GLY A 416 7.81 12.69 15.62
C GLY A 416 8.20 11.22 15.47
N THR A 417 7.22 10.35 15.23
CA THR A 417 7.44 8.92 14.94
C THR A 417 8.18 8.69 13.63
N PHE A 418 7.86 9.43 12.56
CA PHE A 418 8.57 9.34 11.28
C PHE A 418 10.01 9.89 11.38
N ALA A 419 10.21 11.00 12.09
CA ALA A 419 11.55 11.54 12.33
C ALA A 419 12.45 10.55 13.08
N TYR A 420 11.91 9.87 14.10
CA TYR A 420 12.61 8.79 14.79
C TYR A 420 12.93 7.61 13.88
N ALA A 421 12.00 7.20 13.02
CA ALA A 421 12.24 6.14 12.05
C ALA A 421 13.39 6.49 11.07
N MET A 422 13.46 7.75 10.60
CA MET A 422 14.58 8.23 9.79
C MET A 422 15.91 8.20 10.55
N PHE A 423 15.92 8.63 11.82
CA PHE A 423 17.09 8.53 12.69
C PHE A 423 17.58 7.09 12.84
N MET A 424 16.67 6.16 13.13
CA MET A 424 17.00 4.74 13.30
C MET A 424 17.44 4.09 11.98
N ALA A 425 16.86 4.47 10.85
CA ALA A 425 17.33 4.00 9.54
C ALA A 425 18.77 4.46 9.27
N ASN A 426 19.11 5.71 9.58
CA ASN A 426 20.49 6.19 9.50
C ASN A 426 21.42 5.43 10.47
N ALA A 427 20.97 5.18 11.70
CA ALA A 427 21.72 4.38 12.67
C ALA A 427 21.95 2.94 12.21
N ALA A 428 20.95 2.28 11.63
CA ALA A 428 21.09 0.92 11.10
C ALA A 428 22.14 0.85 9.99
N ILE A 429 22.25 1.88 9.15
CA ILE A 429 23.26 1.95 8.08
C ILE A 429 24.67 2.15 8.66
N GLY A 430 24.82 3.03 9.66
CA GLY A 430 26.10 3.22 10.35
C GLY A 430 26.56 1.95 11.06
N ALA A 431 25.62 1.26 11.71
CA ALA A 431 25.85 -0.05 12.31
C ALA A 431 26.22 -1.10 11.26
N LEU A 432 25.53 -1.16 10.11
CA LEU A 432 25.80 -2.11 9.03
C LEU A 432 27.26 -2.04 8.58
N ILE A 433 27.74 -0.83 8.25
CA ILE A 433 29.10 -0.62 7.75
C ILE A 433 30.13 -1.12 8.78
N LEU A 434 30.00 -0.68 10.03
CA LEU A 434 30.96 -1.04 11.09
C LEU A 434 30.85 -2.51 11.49
N HIS A 435 29.67 -3.11 11.48
CA HIS A 435 29.48 -4.50 11.85
C HIS A 435 30.15 -5.42 10.83
N CYS A 436 29.93 -5.17 9.54
CA CYS A 436 30.60 -5.92 8.48
C CYS A 436 32.13 -5.78 8.56
N ILE A 437 32.66 -4.58 8.84
CA ILE A 437 34.10 -4.35 8.95
C ILE A 437 34.70 -5.05 10.18
N LEU A 438 34.10 -4.84 11.37
CA LEU A 438 34.70 -5.26 12.64
C LEU A 438 34.49 -6.74 12.97
N PHE A 439 33.35 -7.32 12.60
CA PHE A 439 33.02 -8.71 12.89
C PHE A 439 33.34 -9.63 11.71
N TRP A 440 33.04 -9.23 10.49
CA TRP A 440 33.13 -10.11 9.31
C TRP A 440 34.27 -9.77 8.34
N GLY A 441 35.00 -8.68 8.57
CA GLY A 441 36.06 -8.23 7.66
C GLY A 441 37.17 -9.26 7.45
N LYS A 442 37.48 -10.06 8.48
CA LYS A 442 38.47 -11.15 8.36
C LYS A 442 37.97 -12.28 7.46
N ASP A 443 36.70 -12.66 7.59
CA ASP A 443 36.08 -13.71 6.76
C ASP A 443 36.03 -13.28 5.29
N VAL A 444 35.69 -12.01 5.04
CA VAL A 444 35.70 -11.42 3.69
C VAL A 444 37.08 -11.54 3.05
N VAL A 445 38.14 -11.12 3.75
CA VAL A 445 39.52 -11.21 3.24
C VAL A 445 39.91 -12.67 2.99
N LYS A 446 39.53 -13.58 3.90
CA LYS A 446 39.77 -15.03 3.74
C LYS A 446 39.06 -15.57 2.50
N ALA A 447 37.79 -15.25 2.29
CA ALA A 447 37.00 -15.70 1.14
C ALA A 447 37.60 -15.26 -0.19
N PHE A 448 38.02 -13.99 -0.31
CA PHE A 448 38.69 -13.50 -1.53
C PHE A 448 40.05 -14.17 -1.75
N LYS A 449 40.81 -14.43 -0.68
CA LYS A 449 42.10 -15.14 -0.77
C LYS A 449 41.92 -16.59 -1.21
N SER A 450 41.01 -17.33 -0.58
CA SER A 450 40.67 -18.71 -0.94
C SER A 450 40.18 -18.82 -2.38
N ALA A 451 39.31 -17.90 -2.82
CA ALA A 451 38.81 -17.86 -4.19
C ALA A 451 39.93 -17.63 -5.22
N ARG A 452 40.93 -16.79 -4.90
CA ARG A 452 42.11 -16.58 -5.76
C ARG A 452 43.02 -17.81 -5.83
N GLU A 453 43.04 -18.60 -4.76
CA GLU A 453 43.74 -19.89 -4.68
C GLU A 453 42.93 -21.05 -5.31
N GLY A 454 41.70 -20.79 -5.77
CA GLY A 454 40.81 -21.83 -6.34
C GLY A 454 40.22 -22.79 -5.31
N ARG A 455 40.26 -22.44 -4.02
CA ARG A 455 39.67 -23.22 -2.92
C ARG A 455 38.32 -22.64 -2.53
N TYR A 456 37.33 -23.51 -2.36
CA TYR A 456 35.95 -23.13 -2.06
C TYR A 456 35.43 -23.91 -0.86
N ASP A 457 34.81 -23.19 0.08
CA ASP A 457 34.30 -23.79 1.32
C ASP A 457 32.88 -24.36 1.18
N ASP A 458 32.17 -24.05 0.08
CA ASP A 458 30.84 -24.59 -0.22
C ASP A 458 30.88 -25.70 -1.28
N ARG A 459 30.36 -26.89 -0.89
CA ARG A 459 30.22 -28.06 -1.76
C ARG A 459 29.40 -27.79 -3.02
N HIS A 460 28.37 -26.93 -2.93
CA HIS A 460 27.52 -26.66 -4.10
C HIS A 460 28.29 -25.90 -5.17
N HIS A 461 29.10 -24.92 -4.77
CA HIS A 461 29.97 -24.18 -5.67
C HIS A 461 31.11 -25.05 -6.20
N GLU A 462 31.73 -25.88 -5.36
CA GLU A 462 32.78 -26.81 -5.80
C GLU A 462 32.28 -27.74 -6.92
N HIS A 463 31.07 -28.27 -6.80
CA HIS A 463 30.43 -29.06 -7.87
C HIS A 463 30.21 -28.25 -9.14
N MET A 464 29.75 -26.99 -9.01
CA MET A 464 29.54 -26.11 -10.16
C MET A 464 30.84 -25.79 -10.88
N ALA A 465 31.92 -25.52 -10.15
CA ALA A 465 33.24 -25.22 -10.69
C ALA A 465 33.85 -26.41 -11.47
N LYS A 466 33.53 -27.65 -11.05
CA LYS A 466 33.99 -28.88 -11.73
C LYS A 466 33.24 -29.16 -13.04
N HIS A 467 31.93 -28.90 -13.10
CA HIS A 467 31.08 -29.37 -14.21
C HIS A 467 30.64 -28.27 -15.19
N TYR A 468 30.65 -26.99 -14.79
CA TYR A 468 30.16 -25.90 -15.61
C TYR A 468 31.20 -24.79 -15.79
N LYS A 469 31.20 -24.18 -16.98
CA LYS A 469 32.04 -23.02 -17.23
C LYS A 469 31.43 -21.79 -16.59
N GLU A 470 32.20 -21.15 -15.72
CA GLU A 470 31.85 -19.88 -15.09
C GLU A 470 31.72 -18.74 -16.13
N ALA A 471 30.95 -17.71 -15.78
CA ALA A 471 30.88 -16.45 -16.53
C ALA A 471 32.17 -15.63 -16.28
N PRO A 472 32.92 -15.29 -17.35
CA PRO A 472 34.16 -14.50 -17.21
C PRO A 472 33.91 -13.16 -16.52
N TRP A 473 34.85 -12.72 -15.68
CA TRP A 473 34.72 -11.44 -14.96
C TRP A 473 34.55 -10.24 -15.89
N TRP A 474 35.15 -10.28 -17.10
CA TRP A 474 35.04 -9.19 -18.07
C TRP A 474 33.62 -9.02 -18.62
N TRP A 475 32.75 -10.05 -18.60
CA TRP A 475 31.34 -9.91 -18.98
C TRP A 475 30.62 -8.91 -18.06
N TYR A 476 30.85 -9.05 -16.75
CA TYR A 476 30.29 -8.15 -15.74
C TYR A 476 30.85 -6.72 -15.86
N VAL A 477 32.14 -6.58 -16.16
CA VAL A 477 32.76 -5.27 -16.39
C VAL A 477 32.21 -4.59 -17.65
N THR A 478 31.98 -5.33 -18.73
CA THR A 478 31.34 -4.78 -19.94
C THR A 478 29.93 -4.26 -19.64
N VAL A 479 29.14 -5.00 -18.86
CA VAL A 479 27.81 -4.54 -18.42
C VAL A 479 27.92 -3.29 -17.57
N LEU A 480 28.85 -3.25 -16.61
CA LEU A 480 29.06 -2.10 -15.73
C LEU A 480 29.42 -0.83 -16.53
N VAL A 481 30.38 -0.94 -17.45
CA VAL A 481 30.80 0.17 -18.32
C VAL A 481 29.67 0.59 -19.26
N GLY A 482 28.94 -0.36 -19.85
CA GLY A 482 27.78 -0.07 -20.70
C GLY A 482 26.72 0.70 -19.92
N SER A 483 26.32 0.22 -18.75
CA SER A 483 25.34 0.88 -17.87
C SER A 483 25.79 2.27 -17.40
N PHE A 484 27.08 2.46 -17.14
CA PHE A 484 27.67 3.76 -16.81
C PHE A 484 27.49 4.76 -17.95
N VAL A 485 27.84 4.37 -19.18
CA VAL A 485 27.73 5.25 -20.35
C VAL A 485 26.27 5.62 -20.61
N LEU A 486 25.34 4.67 -20.49
CA LEU A 486 23.90 4.95 -20.69
C LEU A 486 23.38 5.97 -19.67
N GLY A 487 23.73 5.84 -18.39
CA GLY A 487 23.33 6.80 -17.36
C GLY A 487 23.98 8.17 -17.55
N LEU A 488 25.25 8.22 -17.94
CA LEU A 488 25.94 9.46 -18.25
C LEU A 488 25.28 10.22 -19.41
N VAL A 489 24.82 9.51 -20.45
CA VAL A 489 24.09 10.13 -21.58
C VAL A 489 22.80 10.78 -21.10
N VAL A 490 22.04 10.14 -20.21
CA VAL A 490 20.82 10.74 -19.63
C VAL A 490 21.17 12.02 -18.88
N VAL A 491 22.16 11.94 -17.98
CA VAL A 491 22.52 13.07 -17.11
C VAL A 491 23.05 14.28 -17.90
N ILE A 492 23.67 14.05 -19.06
CA ILE A 492 24.19 15.14 -19.92
C ILE A 492 23.11 15.71 -20.85
N LYS A 493 22.25 14.87 -21.43
CA LYS A 493 21.30 15.30 -22.46
C LYS A 493 19.92 15.69 -21.92
N GLU A 494 19.52 15.12 -20.79
CA GLU A 494 18.17 15.26 -20.26
C GLU A 494 18.16 16.16 -19.02
N ASN A 495 17.14 17.00 -18.87
CA ASN A 495 17.04 17.94 -17.77
C ASN A 495 16.43 17.30 -16.51
N ILE A 496 17.15 16.34 -15.91
CA ILE A 496 16.70 15.61 -14.72
C ILE A 496 17.17 16.25 -13.39
N THR A 497 17.66 17.49 -13.42
CA THR A 497 18.18 18.27 -12.26
C THR A 497 19.40 17.69 -11.52
N LEU A 498 19.88 16.50 -11.91
CA LEU A 498 21.11 15.86 -11.41
C LEU A 498 22.30 16.21 -12.33
N PRO A 499 23.42 16.76 -11.82
CA PRO A 499 24.62 17.01 -12.63
C PRO A 499 25.52 15.76 -12.78
N ALA A 500 26.32 15.71 -13.85
CA ALA A 500 27.18 14.56 -14.19
C ALA A 500 28.16 14.14 -13.08
N TRP A 501 28.73 15.09 -12.33
CA TRP A 501 29.62 14.76 -11.22
C TRP A 501 28.86 14.10 -10.06
N ALA A 502 27.63 14.52 -9.78
CA ALA A 502 26.81 13.94 -8.70
C ALA A 502 26.34 12.53 -9.07
N TYR A 503 26.11 12.26 -10.36
CA TYR A 503 25.89 10.92 -10.88
C TYR A 503 27.10 9.98 -10.64
N VAL A 504 28.33 10.45 -10.88
CA VAL A 504 29.52 9.64 -10.58
C VAL A 504 29.61 9.34 -9.08
N VAL A 505 29.33 10.34 -8.23
CA VAL A 505 29.35 10.16 -6.78
C VAL A 505 28.26 9.19 -6.31
N SER A 506 27.05 9.20 -6.89
CA SER A 506 26.00 8.26 -6.52
C SER A 506 26.39 6.80 -6.82
N LEU A 507 27.02 6.55 -7.96
CA LEU A 507 27.53 5.23 -8.31
C LEU A 507 28.67 4.79 -7.38
N ILE A 508 29.61 5.69 -7.05
CA ILE A 508 30.67 5.39 -6.08
C ILE A 508 30.07 4.99 -4.73
N LEU A 509 29.08 5.75 -4.25
CA LEU A 509 28.36 5.42 -3.01
C LEU A 509 27.72 4.02 -3.10
N GLY A 510 27.03 3.73 -4.20
CA GLY A 510 26.44 2.42 -4.47
C GLY A 510 27.48 1.29 -4.44
N CYS A 511 28.61 1.47 -5.12
CA CYS A 511 29.70 0.49 -5.17
C CYS A 511 30.35 0.23 -3.80
N LEU A 512 30.43 1.24 -2.93
CA LEU A 512 31.02 1.10 -1.60
C LEU A 512 30.08 0.37 -0.63
N ILE A 513 28.77 0.62 -0.71
CA ILE A 513 27.79 0.08 0.23
C ILE A 513 27.25 -1.28 -0.20
N ALA A 514 27.19 -1.58 -1.50
CA ALA A 514 26.66 -2.86 -1.97
C ALA A 514 27.38 -4.09 -1.38
N PRO A 515 28.73 -4.14 -1.27
CA PRO A 515 29.44 -5.25 -0.61
C PRO A 515 28.95 -5.55 0.81
N VAL A 516 28.75 -4.51 1.63
CA VAL A 516 28.30 -4.70 3.02
C VAL A 516 26.83 -5.10 3.06
N SER A 517 25.97 -4.54 2.21
CA SER A 517 24.55 -4.89 2.13
C SER A 517 24.34 -6.34 1.68
N THR A 518 25.06 -6.79 0.65
CA THR A 518 24.94 -8.19 0.18
C THR A 518 25.51 -9.18 1.18
N LEU A 519 26.58 -8.82 1.92
CA LEU A 519 27.11 -9.67 2.97
C LEU A 519 26.09 -9.89 4.09
N LEU A 520 25.38 -8.85 4.53
CA LEU A 520 24.31 -8.98 5.51
C LEU A 520 23.13 -9.81 4.97
N PHE A 521 22.65 -9.47 3.76
CA PHE A 521 21.49 -10.13 3.17
C PHE A 521 21.75 -11.62 2.90
N SER A 522 22.91 -11.98 2.37
CA SER A 522 23.25 -13.38 2.06
C SER A 522 23.24 -14.27 3.30
N ARG A 523 23.62 -13.75 4.48
CA ARG A 523 23.68 -14.50 5.74
C ARG A 523 22.34 -14.59 6.46
N TYR A 524 21.52 -13.53 6.41
CA TYR A 524 20.28 -13.45 7.19
C TYR A 524 18.99 -13.51 6.37
N GLY A 525 19.06 -13.36 5.05
CA GLY A 525 17.88 -13.29 4.16
C GLY A 525 17.13 -11.96 4.19
N ASN A 526 17.64 -10.95 4.92
CA ASN A 526 17.05 -9.61 5.01
C ASN A 526 18.15 -8.52 4.99
N GLY A 527 17.83 -7.32 4.50
CA GLY A 527 18.77 -6.21 4.35
C GLY A 527 18.34 -4.92 5.03
N ILE A 528 19.26 -3.96 5.13
CA ILE A 528 18.99 -2.60 5.62
C ILE A 528 18.56 -1.70 4.45
N ALA A 529 17.51 -0.89 4.65
CA ALA A 529 17.08 0.10 3.67
C ALA A 529 18.09 1.26 3.54
N THR A 530 19.01 1.19 2.57
CA THR A 530 20.06 2.22 2.35
C THR A 530 19.57 3.48 1.61
N ASN A 531 18.26 3.58 1.37
CA ASN A 531 17.64 4.70 0.67
C ASN A 531 17.85 6.02 1.44
N ASN A 532 17.72 6.01 2.76
CA ASN A 532 17.92 7.21 3.59
C ASN A 532 19.34 7.78 3.50
N LEU A 533 20.39 6.94 3.51
CA LEU A 533 21.77 7.40 3.30
C LEU A 533 21.95 8.06 1.93
N SER A 534 21.38 7.44 0.89
CA SER A 534 21.45 7.95 -0.48
C SER A 534 20.78 9.32 -0.61
N LYS A 535 19.56 9.45 -0.08
CA LYS A 535 18.80 10.70 -0.10
C LYS A 535 19.44 11.78 0.78
N MET A 536 20.03 11.40 1.91
CA MET A 536 20.78 12.33 2.76
C MET A 536 21.99 12.94 2.05
N ILE A 537 22.86 12.09 1.49
CA ILE A 537 24.04 12.56 0.75
C ILE A 537 23.61 13.41 -0.43
N ALA A 538 22.58 12.97 -1.17
CA ALA A 538 22.02 13.75 -2.27
C ALA A 538 21.47 15.11 -1.82
N GLY A 539 20.76 15.19 -0.69
CA GLY A 539 20.18 16.43 -0.17
C GLY A 539 21.24 17.45 0.25
N LEU A 540 22.36 16.99 0.80
CA LEU A 540 23.52 17.83 1.11
C LEU A 540 24.24 18.35 -0.14
N MET A 541 24.27 17.55 -1.21
CA MET A 541 24.95 17.89 -2.47
C MET A 541 24.07 18.70 -3.43
N LEU A 542 22.76 18.49 -3.39
CA LEU A 542 21.75 19.03 -4.31
C LEU A 542 20.61 19.68 -3.49
N PRO A 543 20.91 20.75 -2.73
CA PRO A 543 19.90 21.41 -1.91
C PRO A 543 18.77 21.93 -2.79
N GLY A 544 17.53 21.76 -2.31
CA GLY A 544 16.32 22.22 -2.98
C GLY A 544 15.91 21.44 -4.24
N LYS A 545 16.54 20.30 -4.57
CA LYS A 545 16.25 19.52 -5.79
C LYS A 545 15.78 18.10 -5.49
N PRO A 546 14.50 17.90 -5.11
CA PRO A 546 13.98 16.57 -4.77
C PRO A 546 13.99 15.57 -5.94
N VAL A 547 13.76 16.00 -7.18
CA VAL A 547 13.80 15.10 -8.34
C VAL A 547 15.23 14.59 -8.58
N GLY A 548 16.22 15.49 -8.57
CA GLY A 548 17.63 15.11 -8.65
C GLY A 548 18.07 14.22 -7.49
N ASN A 549 17.50 14.42 -6.30
CA ASN A 549 17.70 13.55 -5.14
C ASN A 549 17.17 12.12 -5.39
N MET A 550 15.98 11.97 -5.97
CA MET A 550 15.44 10.66 -6.34
C MET A 550 16.30 9.94 -7.39
N TYR A 551 16.77 10.64 -8.42
CA TYR A 551 17.68 10.06 -9.42
C TYR A 551 19.03 9.67 -8.82
N PHE A 552 19.60 10.51 -7.94
CA PHE A 552 20.81 10.15 -7.20
C PHE A 552 20.59 8.86 -6.42
N ALA A 553 19.49 8.78 -5.66
CA ALA A 553 19.13 7.59 -4.89
C ALA A 553 18.88 6.37 -5.77
N ALA A 554 18.33 6.54 -6.98
CA ALA A 554 18.16 5.43 -7.91
C ALA A 554 19.50 4.85 -8.38
N TRP A 555 20.48 5.70 -8.71
CA TRP A 555 21.82 5.24 -9.09
C TRP A 555 22.72 4.84 -7.92
N SER A 556 22.29 4.99 -6.66
CA SER A 556 23.02 4.46 -5.50
C SER A 556 22.28 3.32 -4.80
N HIS A 557 21.08 3.56 -4.27
CA HIS A 557 20.27 2.58 -3.54
C HIS A 557 19.78 1.44 -4.42
N ASN A 558 19.21 1.71 -5.59
CA ASN A 558 18.68 0.64 -6.43
C ASN A 558 19.82 -0.21 -7.02
N VAL A 559 20.98 0.38 -7.28
CA VAL A 559 22.20 -0.36 -7.63
C VAL A 559 22.57 -1.36 -6.53
N ILE A 560 22.49 -0.96 -5.26
CA ILE A 560 22.71 -1.86 -4.11
C ILE A 560 21.65 -2.96 -4.08
N ALA A 561 20.36 -2.61 -4.20
CA ALA A 561 19.27 -3.57 -4.18
C ALA A 561 19.39 -4.61 -5.31
N ASN A 562 19.69 -4.17 -6.53
CA ASN A 562 19.92 -5.04 -7.69
C ASN A 562 21.13 -5.95 -7.46
N ALA A 563 22.23 -5.43 -6.88
CA ALA A 563 23.39 -6.24 -6.56
C ALA A 563 23.07 -7.35 -5.53
N VAL A 564 22.20 -7.07 -4.56
CA VAL A 564 21.73 -8.04 -3.56
C VAL A 564 20.86 -9.13 -4.20
N THR A 565 19.77 -8.72 -4.86
CA THR A 565 18.78 -9.65 -5.44
C THR A 565 19.41 -10.57 -6.48
N LEU A 566 20.19 -10.00 -7.40
CA LEU A 566 20.83 -10.76 -8.46
C LEU A 566 21.93 -11.70 -7.93
N SER A 567 22.60 -11.36 -6.81
CA SER A 567 23.52 -12.30 -6.14
C SER A 567 22.75 -13.48 -5.52
N GLY A 568 21.57 -13.22 -4.96
CA GLY A 568 20.69 -14.27 -4.43
C GLY A 568 20.19 -15.23 -5.51
N ASP A 569 19.86 -14.70 -6.68
CA ASP A 569 19.51 -15.52 -7.85
C ASP A 569 20.68 -16.37 -8.33
N LEU A 570 21.91 -15.82 -8.36
CA LEU A 570 23.12 -16.60 -8.70
C LEU A 570 23.32 -17.75 -7.71
N LYS A 571 23.13 -17.49 -6.40
CA LYS A 571 23.19 -18.55 -5.37
C LYS A 571 22.11 -19.61 -5.57
N MET A 572 20.89 -19.18 -5.87
CA MET A 572 19.80 -20.10 -6.21
C MET A 572 20.14 -20.97 -7.43
N GLY A 573 20.82 -20.40 -8.42
CA GLY A 573 21.38 -21.14 -9.55
C GLY A 573 22.36 -22.23 -9.16
N GLU A 574 23.21 -22.02 -8.14
CA GLU A 574 24.13 -23.06 -7.62
C GLU A 574 23.41 -24.20 -6.89
N TYR A 575 22.30 -23.89 -6.22
CA TYR A 575 21.47 -24.90 -5.56
C TYR A 575 20.70 -25.77 -6.56
N LEU A 576 20.32 -25.19 -7.71
CA LEU A 576 19.58 -25.84 -8.78
C LEU A 576 20.46 -26.34 -9.94
N LYS A 577 21.78 -26.15 -9.83
CA LYS A 577 22.79 -26.60 -10.80
C LYS A 577 22.63 -26.01 -12.21
N ILE A 578 22.24 -24.73 -12.26
CA ILE A 578 22.05 -23.99 -13.50
C ILE A 578 23.39 -23.44 -13.98
N PRO A 579 23.78 -23.62 -15.26
CA PRO A 579 25.04 -23.08 -15.77
C PRO A 579 25.16 -21.55 -15.57
N PRO A 580 26.25 -21.03 -14.97
CA PRO A 580 26.38 -19.61 -14.64
C PRO A 580 26.30 -18.66 -15.84
N ARG A 581 26.76 -19.10 -17.02
CA ARG A 581 26.65 -18.32 -18.27
C ARG A 581 25.21 -18.15 -18.75
N VAL A 582 24.36 -19.16 -18.51
CA VAL A 582 22.95 -19.09 -18.85
C VAL A 582 22.26 -18.11 -17.91
N MET A 583 22.50 -18.24 -16.60
CA MET A 583 22.03 -17.30 -15.58
C MET A 583 22.37 -15.86 -15.97
N PHE A 584 23.61 -15.61 -16.42
CA PHE A 584 24.04 -14.30 -16.85
C PHE A 584 23.19 -13.69 -17.96
N LEU A 585 22.93 -14.46 -19.01
CA LEU A 585 22.17 -13.97 -20.16
C LEU A 585 20.69 -13.78 -19.83
N THR A 586 20.09 -14.71 -19.08
CA THR A 586 18.65 -14.70 -18.82
C THR A 586 18.25 -13.65 -17.79
N GLN A 587 19.07 -13.37 -16.77
CA GLN A 587 18.81 -12.29 -15.81
C GLN A 587 18.88 -10.91 -16.46
N ILE A 588 19.87 -10.68 -17.34
CA ILE A 588 19.97 -9.44 -18.13
C ILE A 588 18.73 -9.28 -18.99
N TRP A 589 18.32 -10.34 -19.69
CA TRP A 589 17.11 -10.33 -20.50
C TRP A 589 15.86 -9.99 -19.69
N GLY A 590 15.65 -10.68 -18.56
CA GLY A 590 14.52 -10.44 -17.66
C GLY A 590 14.48 -9.00 -17.16
N THR A 591 15.62 -8.47 -16.70
CA THR A 591 15.73 -7.09 -16.19
C THR A 591 15.40 -6.05 -17.27
N ILE A 592 15.93 -6.21 -18.48
CA ILE A 592 15.68 -5.29 -19.60
C ILE A 592 14.19 -5.35 -19.99
N LEU A 593 13.68 -6.56 -20.27
CA LEU A 593 12.28 -6.76 -20.69
C LEU A 593 11.30 -6.23 -19.64
N GLY A 594 11.52 -6.60 -18.37
CA GLY A 594 10.73 -6.15 -17.24
C GLY A 594 10.72 -4.63 -17.10
N GLY A 595 11.85 -3.95 -17.33
CA GLY A 595 11.94 -2.49 -17.25
C GLY A 595 10.98 -1.77 -18.19
N PHE A 596 10.90 -2.21 -19.45
CA PHE A 596 9.96 -1.62 -20.42
C PHE A 596 8.51 -1.91 -20.06
N ILE A 597 8.20 -3.12 -19.59
CA ILE A 597 6.84 -3.51 -19.20
C ILE A 597 6.39 -2.74 -17.95
N ASN A 598 7.22 -2.68 -16.91
CA ASN A 598 6.91 -1.91 -15.69
C ASN A 598 6.60 -0.44 -16.02
N TYR A 599 7.40 0.17 -16.92
CA TYR A 599 7.16 1.54 -17.36
C TYR A 599 5.83 1.71 -18.10
N ALA A 600 5.52 0.83 -19.06
CA ALA A 600 4.27 0.89 -19.82
C ALA A 600 3.04 0.80 -18.91
N ILE A 601 3.07 -0.11 -17.93
CA ILE A 601 1.99 -0.28 -16.96
C ILE A 601 1.90 0.93 -16.02
N MET A 602 3.03 1.48 -15.56
CA MET A 602 3.03 2.66 -14.71
C MET A 602 2.36 3.85 -15.40
N ILE A 603 2.69 4.16 -16.66
CA ILE A 603 2.02 5.26 -17.38
C ILE A 603 0.52 5.01 -17.47
N SER A 604 0.11 3.77 -17.78
CA SER A 604 -1.31 3.43 -17.89
C SER A 604 -2.05 3.67 -16.57
N ILE A 605 -1.45 3.27 -15.44
CA ILE A 605 -2.05 3.44 -14.10
C ILE A 605 -2.07 4.91 -13.70
N VAL A 606 -0.93 5.61 -13.82
CA VAL A 606 -0.80 7.02 -13.44
C VAL A 606 -1.66 7.92 -14.31
N GLY A 607 -1.72 7.67 -15.63
CA GLY A 607 -2.54 8.42 -16.57
C GLY A 607 -4.04 8.26 -16.32
N SER A 608 -4.49 7.08 -15.88
CA SER A 608 -5.92 6.81 -15.65
C SER A 608 -6.41 7.18 -14.25
N ASN A 609 -5.52 7.23 -13.25
CA ASN A 609 -5.90 7.41 -11.83
C ASN A 609 -5.15 8.57 -11.15
N ARG A 610 -4.67 9.56 -11.93
CA ARG A 610 -3.75 10.61 -11.45
C ARG A 610 -4.22 11.31 -10.18
N ASP A 611 -5.46 11.78 -10.15
CA ASP A 611 -6.00 12.56 -9.03
C ASP A 611 -6.11 11.72 -7.76
N LEU A 612 -6.46 10.44 -7.91
CA LEU A 612 -6.59 9.51 -6.81
C LEU A 612 -5.21 9.11 -6.24
N LEU A 613 -4.20 8.97 -7.09
CA LEU A 613 -2.84 8.61 -6.66
C LEU A 613 -2.06 9.79 -6.06
N ARG A 614 -2.51 11.02 -6.30
CA ARG A 614 -1.97 12.22 -5.65
C ARG A 614 -2.38 12.33 -4.18
N ASP A 615 -3.56 11.85 -3.84
CA ASP A 615 -4.01 11.77 -2.46
C ASP A 615 -3.50 10.47 -1.83
N GLY A 616 -2.71 10.59 -0.75
CA GLY A 616 -1.86 9.51 -0.24
C GLY A 616 -2.58 8.21 0.12
N ASP A 617 -3.86 8.25 0.47
CA ASP A 617 -4.59 7.05 0.93
C ASP A 617 -5.45 6.40 -0.17
N GLY A 618 -5.70 7.12 -1.28
CA GLY A 618 -6.45 6.62 -2.43
C GLY A 618 -7.83 6.02 -2.09
N ASN A 619 -8.17 4.90 -2.71
CA ASN A 619 -9.38 4.11 -2.43
C ASN A 619 -9.04 2.62 -2.29
N SER A 620 -10.05 1.75 -2.11
CA SER A 620 -9.85 0.30 -1.99
C SER A 620 -9.17 -0.37 -3.20
N SER A 621 -9.18 0.26 -4.37
CA SER A 621 -8.59 -0.28 -5.60
C SER A 621 -7.20 0.28 -5.91
N TRP A 622 -6.90 1.53 -5.55
CA TRP A 622 -5.65 2.20 -5.91
C TRP A 622 -5.21 3.16 -4.80
N SER A 623 -3.91 3.21 -4.48
CA SER A 623 -3.34 4.09 -3.46
C SER A 623 -2.01 4.68 -3.89
N GLY A 624 -1.82 5.96 -3.58
CA GLY A 624 -0.57 6.70 -3.78
C GLY A 624 0.44 6.54 -2.64
N ALA A 625 0.11 5.83 -1.55
CA ALA A 625 0.85 5.85 -0.28
C ALA A 625 2.35 5.57 -0.43
N THR A 626 2.71 4.55 -1.22
CA THR A 626 4.10 4.17 -1.49
C THR A 626 4.86 5.29 -2.21
N MET A 627 4.25 5.87 -3.26
CA MET A 627 4.83 6.98 -4.02
C MET A 627 4.93 8.25 -3.16
N GLN A 628 3.93 8.50 -2.32
CA GLN A 628 3.89 9.62 -1.39
C GLN A 628 5.01 9.51 -0.35
N SER A 629 5.20 8.35 0.30
CA SER A 629 6.30 8.13 1.26
C SER A 629 7.66 8.29 0.58
N TYR A 630 7.82 7.74 -0.62
CA TYR A 630 9.04 7.89 -1.42
C TYR A 630 9.35 9.37 -1.71
N ASN A 631 8.31 10.14 -2.07
CA ASN A 631 8.39 11.58 -2.34
C ASN A 631 8.65 12.43 -1.10
N THR A 632 7.91 12.20 -0.01
CA THR A 632 8.07 12.86 1.30
C THR A 632 9.51 12.75 1.77
N ASN A 633 10.10 11.56 1.67
CA ASN A 633 11.49 11.35 2.08
C ASN A 633 12.48 12.16 1.22
N ALA A 634 12.36 12.12 -0.11
CA ALA A 634 13.24 12.89 -1.02
C ALA A 634 13.09 14.41 -0.81
N THR A 635 11.86 14.88 -0.63
CA THR A 635 11.54 16.29 -0.39
C THR A 635 12.08 16.77 0.96
N SER A 636 11.96 15.96 2.02
CA SER A 636 12.51 16.31 3.33
C SER A 636 14.04 16.49 3.28
N TRP A 637 14.75 15.62 2.56
CA TRP A 637 16.21 15.73 2.38
C TRP A 637 16.60 16.85 1.43
N ALA A 638 15.79 17.18 0.42
CA ALA A 638 16.02 18.38 -0.39
C ALA A 638 15.99 19.65 0.47
N LEU A 639 15.26 19.65 1.59
CA LEU A 639 15.22 20.73 2.60
C LEU A 639 16.22 20.52 3.75
N ALA A 640 17.25 19.69 3.59
CA ALA A 640 18.19 19.38 4.66
C ALA A 640 18.83 20.62 5.30
N GLY A 641 19.11 21.65 4.50
CA GLY A 641 19.65 22.94 4.98
C GLY A 641 18.73 23.69 5.95
N TYR A 642 17.43 23.35 6.00
CA TYR A 642 16.46 23.94 6.90
C TYR A 642 16.07 23.01 8.04
N LEU A 643 15.77 21.74 7.72
CA LEU A 643 15.22 20.77 8.67
C LEU A 643 16.27 20.08 9.54
N TYR A 644 17.43 19.76 8.94
CA TYR A 644 18.45 18.90 9.53
C TYR A 644 19.75 19.65 9.89
N LYS A 645 19.78 20.98 9.73
CA LYS A 645 20.91 21.82 10.18
C LYS A 645 21.05 21.78 11.70
N LEU A 646 22.24 22.07 12.20
CA LEU A 646 22.47 22.31 13.64
C LEU A 646 21.58 23.46 14.14
N GLY A 647 20.89 23.22 15.25
CA GLY A 647 19.84 24.10 15.79
C GLY A 647 18.49 24.01 15.08
N GLY A 648 18.33 23.12 14.08
CA GLY A 648 17.07 22.84 13.40
C GLY A 648 16.23 21.79 14.14
N THR A 649 14.94 21.70 13.80
CA THR A 649 13.97 20.82 14.47
C THR A 649 14.40 19.35 14.51
N TYR A 650 15.00 18.84 13.44
CA TYR A 650 15.35 17.42 13.29
C TYR A 650 16.86 17.19 13.21
N GLU A 651 17.67 18.06 13.83
CA GLU A 651 19.13 18.03 13.78
C GLU A 651 19.77 16.67 14.16
N LEU A 652 19.10 15.87 14.98
CA LEU A 652 19.59 14.56 15.43
C LEU A 652 19.55 13.50 14.32
N VAL A 653 18.69 13.63 13.32
CA VAL A 653 18.44 12.58 12.30
C VAL A 653 19.72 12.20 11.53
N PRO A 654 20.55 13.13 11.01
CA PRO A 654 21.81 12.78 10.37
C PRO A 654 22.84 12.13 11.31
N PHE A 655 22.86 12.51 12.60
CA PHE A 655 23.79 11.93 13.58
C PHE A 655 23.53 10.44 13.86
N GLY A 656 22.37 9.91 13.45
CA GLY A 656 22.05 8.49 13.54
C GLY A 656 23.18 7.59 13.03
N LEU A 657 23.81 7.92 11.90
CA LEU A 657 24.94 7.15 11.35
C LEU A 657 26.09 6.95 12.35
N LEU A 658 26.50 8.02 13.03
CA LEU A 658 27.59 7.97 14.01
C LEU A 658 27.16 7.21 15.27
N VAL A 659 25.91 7.39 15.70
CA VAL A 659 25.35 6.65 16.84
C VAL A 659 25.35 5.15 16.58
N GLY A 660 24.83 4.73 15.42
CA GLY A 660 24.80 3.31 15.04
C GLY A 660 26.20 2.69 14.89
N ALA A 661 27.11 3.41 14.25
CA ALA A 661 28.51 3.00 14.16
C ALA A 661 29.17 2.88 15.55
N GLY A 662 28.94 3.85 16.43
CA GLY A 662 29.43 3.86 17.80
C GLY A 662 28.92 2.68 18.64
N LEU A 663 27.63 2.34 18.52
CA LEU A 663 27.05 1.18 19.20
C LEU A 663 27.73 -0.13 18.81
N VAL A 664 28.08 -0.30 17.53
CA VAL A 664 28.80 -1.49 17.07
C VAL A 664 30.25 -1.52 17.56
N VAL A 665 30.91 -0.36 17.65
CA VAL A 665 32.26 -0.27 18.25
C VAL A 665 32.20 -0.68 19.73
N LEU A 666 31.22 -0.16 20.48
CA LEU A 666 31.01 -0.55 21.88
C LEU A 666 30.71 -2.04 22.01
N HIS A 667 29.88 -2.60 21.13
CA HIS A 667 29.62 -4.04 21.06
C HIS A 667 30.88 -4.84 20.79
N ARG A 668 31.75 -4.40 19.87
CA ARG A 668 33.03 -5.06 19.56
C ARG A 668 33.99 -5.01 20.74
N ILE A 669 34.04 -3.88 21.45
CA ILE A 669 34.84 -3.73 22.68
C ILE A 669 34.32 -4.71 23.73
N PHE A 670 33.01 -4.74 23.96
CA PHE A 670 32.38 -5.66 24.91
C PHE A 670 32.65 -7.13 24.55
N TYR A 671 32.50 -7.51 23.28
CA TYR A 671 32.82 -8.85 22.78
C TYR A 671 34.27 -9.26 23.06
N LYS A 672 35.22 -8.32 23.02
CA LYS A 672 36.63 -8.59 23.35
C LYS A 672 36.82 -8.99 24.82
N PHE A 673 35.98 -8.48 25.72
CA PHE A 673 36.04 -8.83 27.15
C PHE A 673 35.19 -10.06 27.47
N TYR A 674 34.00 -10.18 26.86
CA TYR A 674 33.03 -11.24 27.12
C TYR A 674 32.55 -11.85 25.78
N PRO A 675 33.33 -12.77 25.17
CA PRO A 675 32.97 -13.35 23.88
C PRO A 675 31.77 -14.32 23.97
N LYS A 676 31.59 -15.00 25.11
CA LYS A 676 30.46 -15.90 25.36
C LYS A 676 29.79 -15.59 26.69
N ILE A 677 28.47 -15.53 26.69
CA ILE A 677 27.65 -15.44 27.90
C ILE A 677 26.83 -16.72 27.99
N LYS A 678 27.21 -17.62 28.92
CA LYS A 678 26.67 -18.98 29.00
C LYS A 678 26.81 -19.70 27.65
N ASN A 679 25.69 -20.04 27.00
CA ASN A 679 25.64 -20.76 25.72
C ASN A 679 25.44 -19.82 24.51
N PHE A 680 25.45 -18.50 24.72
CA PHE A 680 25.22 -17.51 23.68
C PHE A 680 26.53 -16.83 23.27
N ASP A 681 26.85 -16.85 21.98
CA ASP A 681 27.97 -16.10 21.42
C ASP A 681 27.54 -14.64 21.25
N VAL A 682 28.29 -13.73 21.88
CA VAL A 682 27.96 -12.30 21.85
C VAL A 682 28.12 -11.73 20.43
N ALA A 683 28.88 -12.39 19.54
CA ALA A 683 28.97 -12.02 18.13
C ALA A 683 27.66 -12.24 17.35
N ASP A 684 26.75 -13.09 17.84
CA ASP A 684 25.46 -13.34 17.18
C ASP A 684 24.50 -12.16 17.28
N ILE A 685 24.79 -11.18 18.16
CA ILE A 685 24.03 -9.93 18.24
C ILE A 685 24.30 -9.08 16.99
N ASN A 686 23.30 -8.99 16.12
CA ASN A 686 23.34 -8.17 14.93
C ASN A 686 22.64 -6.82 15.19
N PHE A 687 23.43 -5.85 15.66
CA PHE A 687 22.97 -4.47 15.86
C PHE A 687 22.34 -3.82 14.60
N PRO A 688 22.86 -4.01 13.37
CA PRO A 688 22.22 -3.44 12.18
C PRO A 688 20.75 -3.83 12.04
N GLN A 689 20.44 -5.13 12.15
CA GLN A 689 19.07 -5.65 12.06
C GLN A 689 18.23 -5.18 13.25
N PHE A 690 18.75 -5.27 14.48
CA PHE A 690 18.04 -4.80 15.67
C PHE A 690 17.64 -3.32 15.56
N ILE A 691 18.59 -2.45 15.20
CA ILE A 691 18.37 -1.00 15.07
C ILE A 691 17.35 -0.71 13.96
N GLN A 692 17.41 -1.43 12.84
CA GLN A 692 16.41 -1.29 11.78
C GLN A 692 14.99 -1.58 12.30
N PHE A 693 14.79 -2.70 13.00
CA PHE A 693 13.47 -3.07 13.53
C PHE A 693 13.02 -2.16 14.69
N ALA A 694 13.97 -1.55 15.41
CA ALA A 694 13.69 -0.55 16.43
C ALA A 694 13.16 0.80 15.90
N GLY A 695 13.15 1.03 14.58
CA GLY A 695 12.50 2.18 13.95
C GLY A 695 11.76 1.85 12.65
N TYR A 696 11.30 0.60 12.49
CA TYR A 696 10.76 0.10 11.23
C TYR A 696 9.34 0.59 10.92
N ILE A 697 8.48 0.72 11.94
CA ILE A 697 7.03 0.91 11.78
C ILE A 697 6.68 2.16 10.95
N PRO A 698 7.05 3.39 11.35
CA PRO A 698 6.53 4.60 10.70
C PRO A 698 7.03 4.79 9.26
N TYR A 699 8.12 4.11 8.88
CA TYR A 699 8.82 4.33 7.62
C TYR A 699 8.69 3.15 6.65
N ASN A 700 8.71 1.90 7.14
CA ASN A 700 8.71 0.69 6.32
C ASN A 700 7.47 -0.21 6.51
N GLN A 701 6.63 0.03 7.53
CA GLN A 701 5.50 -0.85 7.86
C GLN A 701 4.32 -0.03 8.43
N SER A 702 3.71 0.80 7.58
CA SER A 702 2.59 1.67 7.95
C SER A 702 1.31 0.92 8.32
N GLN A 703 1.15 -0.33 7.87
CA GLN A 703 0.11 -1.27 8.29
C GLN A 703 0.69 -2.25 9.32
N THR A 704 0.23 -2.14 10.57
CA THR A 704 0.90 -2.76 11.72
C THR A 704 0.26 -4.04 12.21
N CYS A 705 -0.97 -4.36 11.79
CA CYS A 705 -1.71 -5.53 12.27
C CYS A 705 -1.05 -6.90 11.99
N VAL A 706 -0.14 -6.95 11.03
CA VAL A 706 0.51 -8.19 10.56
C VAL A 706 1.76 -8.54 11.37
N ILE A 707 2.32 -7.58 12.12
CA ILE A 707 3.65 -7.70 12.75
C ILE A 707 3.70 -8.88 13.73
N LEU A 708 2.67 -9.01 14.59
CA LEU A 708 2.64 -10.08 15.58
C LEU A 708 2.55 -11.46 14.92
N SER A 709 1.74 -11.61 13.87
CA SER A 709 1.64 -12.87 13.12
C SER A 709 2.93 -13.26 12.41
N GLN A 710 3.65 -12.28 11.85
CA GLN A 710 4.97 -12.50 11.23
C GLN A 710 5.99 -12.99 12.26
N ILE A 711 6.04 -12.37 13.45
CA ILE A 711 6.92 -12.80 14.54
C ILE A 711 6.54 -14.21 15.02
N LEU A 712 5.25 -14.45 15.32
CA LEU A 712 4.79 -15.74 15.86
C LEU A 712 5.03 -16.90 14.88
N SER A 713 4.73 -16.71 13.60
CA SER A 713 4.97 -17.73 12.57
C SER A 713 6.46 -17.99 12.35
N GLY A 714 7.28 -16.93 12.28
CA GLY A 714 8.74 -17.02 12.19
C GLY A 714 9.34 -17.80 13.37
N PHE A 715 8.97 -17.44 14.60
CA PHE A 715 9.40 -18.16 15.80
C PHE A 715 8.88 -19.61 15.83
N PHE A 716 7.63 -19.87 15.46
CA PHE A 716 7.10 -21.23 15.45
C PHE A 716 7.92 -22.13 14.51
N VAL A 717 8.22 -21.67 13.30
CA VAL A 717 8.99 -22.45 12.32
C VAL A 717 10.46 -22.58 12.75
N GLN A 718 11.09 -21.49 13.18
CA GLN A 718 12.54 -21.43 13.40
C GLN A 718 12.98 -21.83 14.81
N PHE A 719 12.12 -21.66 15.82
CA PHE A 719 12.40 -22.10 17.18
C PHE A 719 11.77 -23.48 17.45
N TYR A 720 10.47 -23.63 17.22
CA TYR A 720 9.78 -24.87 17.59
C TYR A 720 10.03 -26.00 16.59
N LEU A 721 9.66 -25.82 15.31
CA LEU A 721 9.81 -26.90 14.31
C LEU A 721 11.27 -27.27 14.10
N ARG A 722 12.15 -26.28 13.94
CA ARG A 722 13.58 -26.52 13.70
C ARG A 722 14.27 -27.29 14.84
N ASN A 723 14.03 -26.91 16.10
CA ASN A 723 14.78 -27.49 17.23
C ASN A 723 14.11 -28.73 17.82
N TYR A 724 12.77 -28.81 17.83
CA TYR A 724 12.04 -29.93 18.47
C TYR A 724 11.47 -30.93 17.47
N ARG A 725 11.33 -30.56 16.19
CA ARG A 725 10.81 -31.43 15.10
C ARG A 725 11.67 -31.31 13.82
N PRO A 726 13.01 -31.52 13.89
CA PRO A 726 13.94 -31.23 12.80
C PRO A 726 13.59 -31.93 11.48
N ARG A 727 13.08 -33.17 11.52
CA ARG A 727 12.57 -33.89 10.33
C ARG A 727 11.44 -33.13 9.62
N ILE A 728 10.48 -32.60 10.39
CA ILE A 728 9.34 -31.86 9.81
C ILE A 728 9.84 -30.55 9.21
N PHE A 729 10.76 -29.86 9.90
CA PHE A 729 11.37 -28.63 9.39
C PHE A 729 12.08 -28.85 8.05
N ARG A 730 12.95 -29.85 7.97
CA ARG A 730 13.75 -30.16 6.78
C ARG A 730 12.89 -30.59 5.58
N ASP A 731 11.95 -31.52 5.82
CA ASP A 731 11.24 -32.20 4.75
C ASP A 731 9.94 -31.50 4.33
N TYR A 732 9.31 -30.72 5.22
CA TYR A 732 7.98 -30.17 4.99
C TYR A 732 7.90 -28.64 5.07
N SER A 733 8.60 -27.97 6.00
CA SER A 733 8.35 -26.54 6.27
C SER A 733 8.48 -25.64 5.02
N TYR A 734 9.58 -25.74 4.28
CA TYR A 734 9.78 -24.94 3.06
C TYR A 734 8.82 -25.30 1.92
N LEU A 735 8.40 -26.56 1.82
CA LEU A 735 7.41 -27.00 0.81
C LEU A 735 6.01 -26.49 1.16
N VAL A 736 5.57 -26.64 2.41
CA VAL A 736 4.24 -26.21 2.87
C VAL A 736 4.09 -24.71 2.78
N THR A 737 5.10 -23.96 3.24
CA THR A 737 5.09 -22.48 3.14
C THR A 737 5.15 -22.01 1.69
N GLY A 738 5.92 -22.69 0.83
CA GLY A 738 5.89 -22.44 -0.62
C GLY A 738 4.55 -22.76 -1.28
N ALA A 739 3.84 -23.79 -0.81
CA ALA A 739 2.49 -24.12 -1.25
C ALA A 739 1.48 -23.02 -0.86
N PHE A 740 1.58 -22.51 0.37
CA PHE A 740 0.72 -21.45 0.86
C PHE A 740 0.94 -20.13 0.11
N ASP A 741 2.20 -19.77 -0.17
CA ASP A 741 2.51 -18.61 -1.02
C ASP A 741 1.92 -18.75 -2.42
N GLY A 742 2.11 -19.91 -3.04
CA GLY A 742 1.57 -20.18 -4.37
C GLY A 742 0.04 -20.10 -4.41
N ALA A 743 -0.63 -20.64 -3.39
CA ALA A 743 -2.08 -20.67 -3.28
C ALA A 743 -2.68 -19.28 -3.04
N SER A 744 -2.20 -18.58 -2.00
CA SER A 744 -2.66 -17.24 -1.63
C SER A 744 -2.53 -16.26 -2.79
N LEU A 745 -1.34 -16.20 -3.42
CA LEU A 745 -1.11 -15.32 -4.57
C LEU A 745 -1.94 -15.69 -5.80
N THR A 746 -2.25 -16.98 -6.01
CA THR A 746 -3.16 -17.40 -7.10
C THR A 746 -4.57 -16.86 -6.86
N VAL A 747 -5.09 -16.99 -5.64
CA VAL A 747 -6.43 -16.50 -5.29
C VAL A 747 -6.47 -14.97 -5.35
N LEU A 748 -5.46 -14.28 -4.82
CA LEU A 748 -5.36 -12.83 -4.89
C LEU A 748 -5.25 -12.32 -6.31
N PHE A 749 -4.53 -13.01 -7.19
CA PHE A 749 -4.50 -12.70 -8.60
C PHE A 749 -5.90 -12.76 -9.21
N ILE A 750 -6.64 -13.86 -8.96
CA ILE A 750 -8.01 -14.03 -9.43
C ILE A 750 -8.92 -12.92 -8.89
N LEU A 751 -8.89 -12.68 -7.57
CA LEU A 751 -9.68 -11.64 -6.92
C LEU A 751 -9.33 -10.25 -7.45
N SER A 752 -8.06 -9.95 -7.68
CA SER A 752 -7.63 -8.63 -8.17
C SER A 752 -8.27 -8.29 -9.52
N PHE A 753 -8.27 -9.23 -10.47
CA PHE A 753 -8.80 -9.00 -11.82
C PHE A 753 -10.30 -9.23 -11.94
N ALA A 754 -10.84 -10.26 -11.29
CA ALA A 754 -12.25 -10.63 -11.42
C ALA A 754 -13.16 -9.87 -10.46
N VAL A 755 -12.64 -9.36 -9.34
CA VAL A 755 -13.44 -8.84 -8.21
C VAL A 755 -13.05 -7.43 -7.81
N PHE A 756 -11.76 -7.12 -7.59
CA PHE A 756 -11.31 -5.81 -7.10
C PHE A 756 -11.13 -4.74 -8.19
N GLY A 757 -11.58 -5.03 -9.40
CA GLY A 757 -11.64 -4.08 -10.50
C GLY A 757 -10.30 -3.78 -11.18
N ALA A 758 -9.28 -4.64 -11.05
CA ALA A 758 -8.04 -4.45 -11.82
C ALA A 758 -8.23 -4.71 -13.33
N GLY A 759 -9.24 -5.50 -13.72
CA GLY A 759 -9.58 -5.80 -15.11
C GLY A 759 -10.92 -5.22 -15.59
N GLY A 760 -11.61 -4.40 -14.79
CA GLY A 760 -12.98 -3.96 -15.07
C GLY A 760 -13.68 -3.34 -13.84
N PRO A 761 -15.02 -3.26 -13.82
CA PRO A 761 -15.75 -2.79 -12.65
C PRO A 761 -15.51 -3.72 -11.44
N GLY A 762 -15.35 -3.13 -10.26
CA GLY A 762 -15.22 -3.88 -9.02
C GLY A 762 -16.56 -4.45 -8.54
N HIS A 763 -16.54 -5.67 -8.00
CA HIS A 763 -17.66 -6.33 -7.37
C HIS A 763 -17.36 -6.52 -5.88
N PRO A 764 -17.61 -5.52 -5.02
CA PRO A 764 -17.36 -5.65 -3.59
C PRO A 764 -18.28 -6.70 -2.97
N PHE A 765 -17.77 -7.43 -1.98
CA PHE A 765 -18.61 -8.31 -1.16
C PHE A 765 -19.59 -7.44 -0.34
N PRO A 766 -20.82 -7.89 -0.08
CA PRO A 766 -21.75 -7.14 0.76
C PRO A 766 -21.14 -6.73 2.10
N SER A 767 -21.47 -5.53 2.57
CA SER A 767 -21.04 -5.06 3.89
C SER A 767 -21.73 -5.88 4.98
N TRP A 768 -20.95 -6.40 5.92
CA TRP A 768 -21.45 -7.09 7.11
C TRP A 768 -20.40 -6.98 8.23
N TRP A 769 -20.67 -7.53 9.42
CA TRP A 769 -19.78 -7.40 10.58
C TRP A 769 -18.30 -7.74 10.28
N GLY A 770 -18.05 -8.76 9.46
CA GLY A 770 -16.70 -9.17 9.06
C GLY A 770 -16.10 -8.43 7.86
N ASN A 771 -16.89 -7.62 7.17
CA ASN A 771 -16.49 -6.80 6.02
C ASN A 771 -16.97 -5.36 6.26
N ASN A 772 -16.29 -4.67 7.18
CA ASN A 772 -16.65 -3.32 7.61
C ASN A 772 -16.21 -2.27 6.59
N VAL A 773 -17.01 -2.04 5.55
CA VAL A 773 -16.67 -1.11 4.45
C VAL A 773 -16.63 0.36 4.90
N ASN A 774 -17.35 0.70 5.97
CA ASN A 774 -17.51 2.07 6.46
C ASN A 774 -16.57 2.40 7.64
N GLY A 775 -15.57 1.56 7.91
CA GLY A 775 -14.63 1.75 9.01
C GLY A 775 -13.38 0.89 8.89
N ASN A 776 -12.67 0.73 10.00
CA ASN A 776 -11.46 -0.09 10.01
C ASN A 776 -11.85 -1.58 10.01
N TYR A 777 -11.09 -2.40 9.27
CA TYR A 777 -11.33 -3.84 9.21
C TYR A 777 -11.08 -4.56 10.54
N ASP A 778 -10.29 -3.99 11.45
CA ASP A 778 -10.10 -4.49 12.82
C ASP A 778 -11.19 -4.06 13.79
N LEU A 779 -12.21 -3.35 13.30
CA LEU A 779 -13.31 -2.80 14.08
C LEU A 779 -12.82 -1.88 15.21
N CYS A 780 -11.62 -1.30 15.08
CA CYS A 780 -11.20 -0.24 15.98
C CYS A 780 -12.14 0.96 15.87
N PRO A 781 -12.36 1.69 16.97
CA PRO A 781 -13.15 2.91 16.94
C PRO A 781 -12.59 3.86 15.89
N ILE A 782 -13.43 4.29 14.96
CA ILE A 782 -13.05 5.37 14.05
C ILE A 782 -12.99 6.62 14.90
N PRO A 783 -11.82 7.25 15.08
CA PRO A 783 -11.80 8.57 15.67
C PRO A 783 -12.52 9.47 14.68
N ASP A 784 -13.64 10.08 15.10
CA ASP A 784 -14.50 10.89 14.23
C ASP A 784 -13.63 11.74 13.28
N PRO A 785 -13.86 11.64 11.95
CA PRO A 785 -13.05 12.34 10.96
C PRO A 785 -13.27 13.83 11.17
N ASP A 786 -12.28 14.49 11.74
CA ASP A 786 -12.22 15.92 12.05
C ASP A 786 -13.39 16.47 12.86
N ASP A 787 -13.15 16.77 14.15
CA ASP A 787 -13.75 17.92 14.83
C ASP A 787 -15.26 18.15 14.51
N SER A 788 -16.11 17.14 14.70
CA SER A 788 -17.57 17.24 14.54
C SER A 788 -18.32 16.44 15.60
N TRP A 789 -19.56 16.81 15.82
CA TRP A 789 -20.41 16.22 16.85
C TRP A 789 -21.47 15.34 16.18
N HIS A 790 -21.58 14.08 16.62
CA HIS A 790 -22.44 13.04 16.04
C HIS A 790 -23.42 12.43 17.05
N GLY A 791 -23.70 13.14 18.15
CA GLY A 791 -24.67 12.72 19.15
C GLY A 791 -26.08 12.59 18.58
N VAL A 792 -26.86 11.68 19.17
CA VAL A 792 -28.24 11.38 18.76
C VAL A 792 -29.13 11.49 19.99
N ILE A 793 -30.31 12.10 19.85
CA ILE A 793 -31.31 12.15 20.91
C ILE A 793 -32.16 10.88 20.85
N THR A 794 -32.11 10.07 21.90
CA THR A 794 -32.90 8.84 22.05
C THR A 794 -33.32 8.62 23.50
N ALA A 795 -34.35 7.79 23.74
CA ALA A 795 -34.84 7.52 25.09
C ALA A 795 -33.79 6.83 26.00
N ASP A 796 -32.95 5.97 25.42
CA ASP A 796 -31.94 5.17 26.11
C ASP A 796 -30.50 5.74 25.97
N GLY A 797 -30.34 6.86 25.25
CA GLY A 797 -29.05 7.49 24.97
C GLY A 797 -28.69 8.58 25.99
N PRO A 798 -27.45 9.12 25.95
CA PRO A 798 -27.03 10.19 26.88
C PRO A 798 -27.82 11.50 26.70
N PHE A 799 -28.40 11.70 25.52
CA PHE A 799 -29.24 12.85 25.17
C PHE A 799 -30.71 12.38 25.11
N HIS A 800 -31.47 12.62 26.17
CA HIS A 800 -32.87 12.19 26.27
C HIS A 800 -33.82 13.25 25.69
N PRO A 801 -34.94 12.88 25.05
CA PRO A 801 -35.91 13.85 24.57
C PRO A 801 -36.61 14.54 25.75
N GLU A 802 -36.18 15.77 26.03
CA GLU A 802 -36.67 16.61 27.13
C GLU A 802 -37.06 17.98 26.59
N LYS A 803 -38.23 18.47 27.02
CA LYS A 803 -38.63 19.86 26.76
C LYS A 803 -37.63 20.81 27.43
N ASP A 804 -37.33 21.92 26.77
CA ASP A 804 -36.43 22.96 27.25
C ASP A 804 -34.97 22.53 27.48
N ARG A 805 -34.53 21.35 26.99
CA ARG A 805 -33.13 20.89 27.10
C ARG A 805 -32.25 21.33 25.93
N TYR A 806 -32.78 21.36 24.71
CA TYR A 806 -31.97 21.56 23.51
C TYR A 806 -32.08 22.97 22.92
N HIS A 807 -31.00 23.42 22.27
CA HIS A 807 -30.92 24.69 21.57
C HIS A 807 -30.31 24.48 20.18
N LEU A 808 -30.93 25.04 19.15
CA LEU A 808 -30.47 24.94 17.76
C LEU A 808 -29.89 26.28 17.32
N TYR A 809 -28.70 26.28 16.75
CA TYR A 809 -28.12 27.42 16.05
C TYR A 809 -28.22 27.21 14.55
N ILE A 810 -28.77 28.19 13.84
CA ILE A 810 -28.92 28.15 12.38
C ILE A 810 -28.51 29.47 11.72
N GLY A 811 -28.35 29.44 10.41
CA GLY A 811 -28.50 30.61 9.55
C GLY A 811 -29.54 30.34 8.48
N LEU A 812 -30.54 31.21 8.34
CA LEU A 812 -31.67 31.02 7.41
C LEU A 812 -31.24 30.89 5.94
N PHE A 813 -30.07 31.43 5.61
CA PHE A 813 -29.45 31.30 4.30
C PHE A 813 -28.94 29.88 3.97
N CYS A 814 -28.58 29.08 4.98
CA CYS A 814 -27.85 27.83 4.80
C CYS A 814 -28.81 26.69 4.45
N PRO A 815 -28.66 26.02 3.30
CA PRO A 815 -29.54 24.91 2.94
C PRO A 815 -29.42 23.72 3.89
N PHE A 816 -28.26 23.50 4.52
CA PHE A 816 -28.07 22.42 5.48
C PHE A 816 -28.80 22.69 6.80
N ALA A 817 -28.67 23.90 7.34
CA ALA A 817 -29.39 24.31 8.56
C ALA A 817 -30.91 24.41 8.33
N HIS A 818 -31.30 24.76 7.09
CA HIS A 818 -32.71 24.81 6.68
C HIS A 818 -33.40 23.44 6.82
N ARG A 819 -32.71 22.32 6.59
CA ARG A 819 -33.26 20.96 6.77
C ARG A 819 -33.67 20.70 8.21
N ALA A 820 -32.78 21.00 9.16
CA ALA A 820 -33.06 20.84 10.58
C ALA A 820 -34.19 21.77 11.05
N ASN A 821 -34.21 23.01 10.57
CA ASN A 821 -35.28 23.94 10.91
C ASN A 821 -36.63 23.56 10.28
N LEU A 822 -36.64 22.98 9.07
CA LEU A 822 -37.84 22.42 8.45
C LEU A 822 -38.41 21.29 9.29
N VAL A 823 -37.58 20.34 9.74
CA VAL A 823 -38.03 19.25 10.64
C VAL A 823 -38.59 19.84 11.94
N ARG A 824 -37.92 20.85 12.53
CA ARG A 824 -38.40 21.56 13.72
C ARG A 824 -39.80 22.15 13.51
N HIS A 825 -40.10 22.69 12.32
CA HIS A 825 -41.43 23.20 12.01
C HIS A 825 -42.46 22.11 11.70
N LEU A 826 -42.08 21.11 10.91
CA LEU A 826 -42.96 20.02 10.47
C LEU A 826 -43.43 19.15 11.64
N LYS A 827 -42.58 18.95 12.64
CA LYS A 827 -42.84 18.14 13.85
C LYS A 827 -43.35 18.95 15.05
N GLY A 828 -43.63 20.25 14.88
CA GLY A 828 -44.12 21.09 15.98
C GLY A 828 -43.13 21.28 17.14
N LEU A 829 -41.81 21.20 16.88
CA LEU A 829 -40.77 21.22 17.92
C LEU A 829 -40.38 22.63 18.36
N GLN A 830 -41.10 23.68 17.96
CA GLN A 830 -40.70 25.05 18.21
C GLN A 830 -40.68 25.41 19.70
N ASP A 831 -41.61 24.85 20.48
CA ASP A 831 -41.72 25.04 21.93
C ASP A 831 -40.85 24.05 22.74
N ILE A 832 -40.13 23.15 22.06
CA ILE A 832 -39.26 22.12 22.67
C ILE A 832 -37.78 22.46 22.42
N ILE A 833 -37.45 22.81 21.17
CA ILE A 833 -36.11 23.17 20.73
C ILE A 833 -36.06 24.68 20.52
N SER A 834 -35.39 25.37 21.45
CA SER A 834 -35.10 26.80 21.33
C SER A 834 -34.14 27.09 20.17
N LEU A 835 -34.14 28.31 19.61
CA LEU A 835 -33.42 28.66 18.37
C LEU A 835 -32.63 29.97 18.52
N SER A 836 -31.44 30.03 17.95
CA SER A 836 -30.72 31.28 17.65
C SER A 836 -30.34 31.33 16.16
N VAL A 837 -30.47 32.52 15.55
CA VAL A 837 -30.26 32.73 14.11
C VAL A 837 -29.14 33.74 13.87
N VAL A 838 -28.06 33.31 13.23
CA VAL A 838 -26.94 34.19 12.87
C VAL A 838 -27.29 35.14 11.72
N LYS A 839 -26.56 36.26 11.63
CA LYS A 839 -26.66 37.20 10.50
C LYS A 839 -26.18 36.54 9.19
N PRO A 840 -26.75 36.92 8.03
CA PRO A 840 -26.32 36.39 6.74
C PRO A 840 -24.91 36.88 6.31
N TYR A 841 -24.43 37.97 6.90
CA TYR A 841 -23.08 38.53 6.71
C TYR A 841 -22.81 39.55 7.84
N PRO A 842 -21.54 39.93 8.09
CA PRO A 842 -20.31 39.31 7.58
C PRO A 842 -20.00 37.98 8.27
N LYS A 843 -19.17 37.13 7.64
CA LYS A 843 -18.63 35.89 8.23
C LYS A 843 -17.21 36.06 8.80
N GLY A 844 -16.71 37.28 8.84
CA GLY A 844 -15.33 37.58 9.20
C GLY A 844 -15.14 39.03 9.63
N ASP A 845 -13.92 39.32 10.09
CA ASP A 845 -13.48 40.64 10.53
C ASP A 845 -12.05 40.93 10.02
N ASP A 846 -11.48 42.07 10.41
CA ASP A 846 -10.12 42.47 10.02
C ASP A 846 -9.03 41.51 10.54
N LYS A 847 -9.36 40.59 11.46
CA LYS A 847 -8.44 39.65 12.11
C LYS A 847 -8.54 38.22 11.57
N GLY A 848 -9.49 37.93 10.67
CA GLY A 848 -9.59 36.64 10.01
C GLY A 848 -11.04 36.16 9.77
N TRP A 849 -11.27 34.87 10.00
CA TRP A 849 -12.57 34.22 9.76
C TRP A 849 -13.17 33.64 11.06
N PRO A 850 -13.64 34.49 12.00
CA PRO A 850 -14.36 34.06 13.22
C PRO A 850 -15.68 33.32 12.97
N GLY A 851 -16.10 33.15 11.72
CA GLY A 851 -17.37 32.51 11.36
C GLY A 851 -18.55 33.47 11.41
N TRP A 852 -19.76 32.91 11.48
CA TRP A 852 -21.00 33.68 11.42
C TRP A 852 -21.20 34.54 12.65
N GLN A 853 -21.68 35.77 12.44
CA GLN A 853 -21.88 36.74 13.51
C GLN A 853 -23.34 36.75 14.01
N PHE A 854 -23.54 36.96 15.31
CA PHE A 854 -24.83 37.33 15.89
C PHE A 854 -24.99 38.86 15.94
N PRO A 855 -26.22 39.40 15.86
CA PRO A 855 -26.52 40.75 16.33
C PRO A 855 -26.02 40.93 17.77
N SER A 856 -25.36 42.05 18.06
CA SER A 856 -24.66 42.28 19.34
C SER A 856 -25.09 43.54 20.09
N SER A 857 -25.96 44.36 19.48
CA SER A 857 -26.52 45.57 20.09
C SER A 857 -27.83 45.96 19.39
N PRO A 858 -28.68 46.81 20.01
CA PRO A 858 -29.89 47.34 19.37
C PRO A 858 -29.64 48.02 18.01
N ASP A 859 -28.45 48.59 17.81
CA ASP A 859 -28.05 49.26 16.56
C ASP A 859 -27.50 48.30 15.48
N ASP A 860 -27.30 47.01 15.81
CA ASP A 860 -26.73 45.95 14.94
C ASP A 860 -27.78 44.85 14.61
N LEU A 861 -29.07 45.19 14.73
CA LEU A 861 -30.16 44.26 14.44
C LEU A 861 -30.27 44.00 12.93
N TYR A 862 -30.42 42.73 12.57
CA TYR A 862 -30.74 42.29 11.23
C TYR A 862 -32.05 41.51 11.28
N GLU A 863 -33.05 41.93 10.51
CA GLU A 863 -34.37 41.30 10.48
C GLU A 863 -34.27 39.78 10.23
N GLY A 864 -34.89 38.97 11.10
CA GLY A 864 -34.82 37.51 11.06
C GLY A 864 -33.56 36.88 11.69
N ALA A 865 -32.54 37.67 12.03
CA ALA A 865 -31.44 37.24 12.90
C ALA A 865 -31.77 37.52 14.37
N THR A 866 -31.19 36.75 15.28
CA THR A 866 -31.36 36.91 16.74
C THR A 866 -29.99 37.05 17.39
N GLU A 867 -29.91 37.76 18.52
CA GLU A 867 -28.77 37.56 19.42
C GLU A 867 -28.63 36.07 19.76
N ASP A 868 -27.43 35.64 20.15
CA ASP A 868 -27.28 34.33 20.79
C ASP A 868 -28.10 34.30 22.09
N HIS A 869 -29.16 33.49 22.10
CA HIS A 869 -30.06 33.37 23.24
C HIS A 869 -29.49 32.56 24.39
N LEU A 870 -28.39 31.81 24.18
CA LEU A 870 -27.82 30.93 25.18
C LEU A 870 -26.58 31.52 25.84
N PHE A 871 -25.59 31.93 25.04
CA PHE A 871 -24.29 32.39 25.58
C PHE A 871 -23.98 33.85 25.34
N LYS A 872 -24.84 34.57 24.61
CA LYS A 872 -24.57 35.95 24.18
C LYS A 872 -23.26 36.09 23.39
N SER A 873 -22.88 35.03 22.69
CA SER A 873 -21.71 35.00 21.81
C SER A 873 -21.83 36.02 20.69
N LYS A 874 -20.70 36.62 20.29
CA LYS A 874 -20.67 37.53 19.13
C LYS A 874 -20.52 36.76 17.82
N TYR A 875 -19.81 35.64 17.83
CA TYR A 875 -19.54 34.81 16.66
C TYR A 875 -19.71 33.32 16.94
N MET A 876 -19.96 32.53 15.90
CA MET A 876 -20.13 31.07 16.04
C MET A 876 -18.88 30.37 16.56
N HIS A 877 -17.65 30.83 16.26
CA HIS A 877 -16.46 30.17 16.81
C HIS A 877 -16.45 30.16 18.34
N GLU A 878 -17.03 31.17 19.00
CA GLU A 878 -17.12 31.23 20.47
C GLU A 878 -18.03 30.12 21.00
N VAL A 879 -19.09 29.76 20.26
CA VAL A 879 -19.95 28.60 20.59
C VAL A 879 -19.19 27.29 20.42
N TYR A 880 -18.38 27.16 19.36
CA TYR A 880 -17.54 25.98 19.13
C TYR A 880 -16.45 25.82 20.19
N PHE A 881 -15.75 26.90 20.51
CA PHE A 881 -14.70 26.90 21.54
C PHE A 881 -15.22 26.69 22.95
N ARG A 882 -16.53 26.81 23.16
CA ARG A 882 -17.13 26.48 24.44
C ARG A 882 -17.14 24.97 24.72
N ASP A 883 -17.40 24.17 23.69
CA ASP A 883 -17.35 22.71 23.81
C ASP A 883 -15.92 22.18 23.65
N ASP A 884 -15.21 22.70 22.65
CA ASP A 884 -13.83 22.32 22.35
C ASP A 884 -12.95 23.58 22.13
N PRO A 885 -12.22 24.03 23.18
CA PRO A 885 -11.33 25.20 23.08
C PRO A 885 -10.22 25.07 22.03
N ASP A 886 -9.88 23.84 21.63
CA ASP A 886 -8.82 23.54 20.67
C ASP A 886 -9.34 23.25 19.26
N TYR A 887 -10.64 23.47 19.00
CA TYR A 887 -11.32 23.19 17.73
C TYR A 887 -10.63 23.85 16.51
N LYS A 888 -10.31 23.08 15.47
CA LYS A 888 -9.62 23.59 14.26
C LYS A 888 -10.46 23.53 13.00
N GLY A 889 -11.67 22.97 13.08
CA GLY A 889 -12.59 22.83 11.97
C GLY A 889 -13.29 24.13 11.55
N ARG A 890 -14.32 24.00 10.70
CA ARG A 890 -15.16 25.13 10.29
C ARG A 890 -16.30 25.34 11.27
N TYR A 891 -16.56 26.59 11.65
CA TYR A 891 -17.68 26.99 12.50
C TYR A 891 -19.01 26.99 11.71
N SER A 892 -19.50 25.79 11.41
CA SER A 892 -20.65 25.54 10.54
C SER A 892 -21.99 25.69 11.28
N VAL A 893 -23.09 25.71 10.51
CA VAL A 893 -24.46 25.59 10.99
C VAL A 893 -25.18 24.54 10.13
N PRO A 894 -26.09 23.71 10.70
CA PRO A 894 -26.68 23.82 12.03
C PRO A 894 -25.77 23.31 13.16
N VAL A 895 -26.03 23.76 14.39
CA VAL A 895 -25.46 23.18 15.62
C VAL A 895 -26.60 22.91 16.59
N LEU A 896 -26.73 21.68 17.08
CA LEU A 896 -27.63 21.32 18.15
C LEU A 896 -26.84 21.22 19.46
N TRP A 897 -27.23 22.02 20.44
CA TRP A 897 -26.59 22.13 21.75
C TRP A 897 -27.48 21.54 22.85
N ASP A 898 -26.88 20.82 23.79
CA ASP A 898 -27.51 20.35 25.01
C ASP A 898 -27.21 21.32 26.16
N LYS A 899 -28.25 22.00 26.65
CA LYS A 899 -28.12 22.98 27.74
C LYS A 899 -27.87 22.33 29.10
N LYS A 900 -28.19 21.04 29.26
CA LYS A 900 -28.05 20.32 30.53
C LYS A 900 -26.63 19.83 30.73
N GLU A 901 -26.04 19.27 29.69
CA GLU A 901 -24.66 18.77 29.68
C GLU A 901 -23.63 19.83 29.26
N ASP A 902 -24.09 21.06 28.96
CA ASP A 902 -23.32 22.19 28.42
C ASP A 902 -22.35 21.78 27.31
N ARG A 903 -22.87 21.03 26.33
CA ARG A 903 -22.07 20.49 25.23
C ARG A 903 -22.84 20.41 23.92
N MET A 904 -22.12 20.35 22.79
CA MET A 904 -22.73 20.08 21.49
C MET A 904 -23.19 18.62 21.39
N VAL A 905 -24.40 18.45 20.82
CA VAL A 905 -24.99 17.16 20.48
C VAL A 905 -24.58 16.79 19.07
N ASN A 906 -24.92 17.61 18.07
CA ASN A 906 -24.72 17.27 16.67
C ASN A 906 -24.57 18.51 15.78
N ASN A 907 -23.68 18.48 14.79
CA ASN A 907 -23.56 19.54 13.77
C ASN A 907 -23.64 19.02 12.31
N GLU A 908 -24.02 17.75 12.12
CA GLU A 908 -24.23 17.13 10.81
C GLU A 908 -25.72 17.12 10.42
N SER A 909 -26.06 17.96 9.43
CA SER A 909 -27.45 18.12 8.95
C SER A 909 -28.08 16.83 8.40
N HIS A 910 -27.29 15.93 7.82
CA HIS A 910 -27.79 14.66 7.29
C HIS A 910 -28.26 13.75 8.42
N GLU A 911 -27.47 13.62 9.47
CA GLU A 911 -27.82 12.82 10.64
C GLU A 911 -29.05 13.40 11.35
N LEU A 912 -29.05 14.72 11.58
CA LEU A 912 -30.21 15.42 12.12
C LEU A 912 -31.47 15.10 11.30
N LEU A 913 -31.41 15.12 9.97
CA LEU A 913 -32.56 14.79 9.15
C LEU A 913 -33.04 13.33 9.29
N ARG A 914 -32.15 12.40 9.66
CA ARG A 914 -32.50 10.97 9.85
C ARG A 914 -33.20 10.70 11.16
N TRP A 915 -32.68 11.23 12.27
CA TRP A 915 -33.15 10.86 13.61
C TRP A 915 -33.97 11.94 14.31
N LEU A 916 -33.76 13.23 14.00
CA LEU A 916 -34.54 14.32 14.62
C LEU A 916 -36.04 14.22 14.39
N PRO A 917 -36.54 13.76 13.21
CA PRO A 917 -37.98 13.66 12.97
C PRO A 917 -38.74 12.79 13.97
N THR A 918 -38.08 11.80 14.58
CA THR A 918 -38.72 10.87 15.52
C THR A 918 -38.21 10.99 16.95
N ALA A 919 -37.12 11.75 17.17
CA ALA A 919 -36.44 11.85 18.45
C ALA A 919 -37.34 12.26 19.62
N PHE A 920 -38.35 13.11 19.36
CA PHE A 920 -39.22 13.68 20.39
C PHE A 920 -40.64 13.10 20.39
N ASP A 921 -40.94 12.08 19.58
CA ASP A 921 -42.29 11.53 19.44
C ASP A 921 -42.87 11.05 20.78
N SER A 922 -42.03 10.61 21.72
CA SER A 922 -42.44 10.16 23.05
C SER A 922 -42.95 11.27 23.97
N ILE A 923 -42.64 12.54 23.68
CA ILE A 923 -43.06 13.70 24.49
C ILE A 923 -43.99 14.65 23.73
N LEU A 924 -44.30 14.35 22.46
CA LEU A 924 -45.27 15.10 21.68
C LEU A 924 -46.69 14.67 22.05
N ASP A 925 -47.58 15.64 22.23
CA ASP A 925 -49.00 15.39 22.44
C ASP A 925 -49.60 14.69 21.21
N SER A 926 -50.64 13.85 21.42
CA SER A 926 -51.32 13.08 20.37
C SER A 926 -51.91 13.93 19.21
N ASN A 927 -51.98 15.25 19.42
CA ASN A 927 -52.52 16.23 18.47
C ASN A 927 -51.43 17.14 17.89
N SER A 928 -50.14 16.87 18.16
CA SER A 928 -49.04 17.70 17.69
C SER A 928 -48.92 17.63 16.16
N PRO A 929 -48.73 18.77 15.46
CA PRO A 929 -48.50 18.77 14.03
C PRO A 929 -47.34 17.85 13.66
N GLY A 930 -47.60 16.88 12.78
CA GLY A 930 -46.57 15.97 12.28
C GLY A 930 -46.16 14.83 13.22
N GLN A 931 -46.89 14.54 14.31
CA GLN A 931 -46.59 13.36 15.12
C GLN A 931 -46.54 12.07 14.27
N ASP A 932 -47.51 11.87 13.38
CA ASP A 932 -47.56 10.74 12.44
C ASP A 932 -46.68 10.91 11.19
N LEU A 933 -45.89 11.99 11.10
CA LEU A 933 -45.02 12.24 9.95
C LEU A 933 -43.76 11.38 10.05
N ASP A 934 -43.73 10.33 9.24
CA ASP A 934 -42.53 9.53 8.98
C ASP A 934 -41.86 9.97 7.68
N LEU A 935 -40.71 10.65 7.81
CA LEU A 935 -39.93 11.12 6.66
C LEU A 935 -39.03 10.03 6.06
N TYR A 936 -38.91 8.87 6.72
CA TYR A 936 -38.08 7.76 6.29
C TYR A 936 -38.79 6.38 6.47
N PRO A 937 -39.95 6.20 5.82
CA PRO A 937 -40.80 5.03 6.02
C PRO A 937 -40.16 3.76 5.46
N GLU A 938 -40.38 2.65 6.18
CA GLU A 938 -39.68 1.38 5.97
C GLU A 938 -39.76 0.88 4.52
N ASN A 939 -40.91 1.01 3.88
CA ASN A 939 -41.15 0.56 2.50
C ASN A 939 -40.45 1.41 1.42
N LEU A 940 -39.96 2.61 1.76
CA LEU A 940 -39.28 3.51 0.82
C LEU A 940 -37.78 3.69 1.12
N ARG A 941 -37.26 3.07 2.20
CA ARG A 941 -35.88 3.30 2.68
C ARG A 941 -34.81 3.10 1.60
N SER A 942 -34.85 1.97 0.91
CA SER A 942 -33.89 1.66 -0.16
C SER A 942 -33.93 2.73 -1.26
N THR A 943 -35.12 3.12 -1.70
CA THR A 943 -35.29 4.13 -2.75
C THR A 943 -34.83 5.51 -2.29
N ILE A 944 -35.12 5.88 -1.05
CA ILE A 944 -34.66 7.13 -0.44
C ILE A 944 -33.12 7.16 -0.40
N ASP A 945 -32.50 6.08 0.07
CA ASP A 945 -31.04 5.96 0.18
C ASP A 945 -30.37 6.04 -1.20
N ASP A 946 -30.90 5.33 -2.20
CA ASP A 946 -30.40 5.38 -3.58
C ASP A 946 -30.48 6.79 -4.18
N ILE A 947 -31.60 7.49 -3.94
CA ILE A 947 -31.79 8.86 -4.43
C ILE A 947 -30.85 9.85 -3.74
N ASN A 948 -30.72 9.71 -2.43
CA ASN A 948 -29.93 10.60 -1.61
C ASN A 948 -28.46 10.68 -2.03
N VAL A 949 -27.89 9.56 -2.51
CA VAL A 949 -26.49 9.50 -2.97
C VAL A 949 -26.27 10.45 -4.15
N TRP A 950 -27.00 10.27 -5.25
CA TRP A 950 -26.81 11.11 -6.44
C TRP A 950 -27.33 12.53 -6.22
N MET A 951 -28.43 12.71 -5.49
CA MET A 951 -28.95 14.05 -5.19
C MET A 951 -27.94 14.86 -4.37
N GLN A 952 -27.27 14.24 -3.39
CA GLN A 952 -26.26 14.95 -2.61
C GLN A 952 -25.02 15.30 -3.44
N ARG A 953 -24.52 14.35 -4.24
CA ARG A 953 -23.30 14.49 -5.04
C ARG A 953 -23.46 15.45 -6.21
N ASP A 954 -24.56 15.31 -6.95
CA ASP A 954 -24.77 15.89 -8.29
C ASP A 954 -25.62 17.17 -8.25
N LEU A 955 -26.53 17.29 -7.27
CA LEU A 955 -27.42 18.46 -7.14
C LEU A 955 -27.05 19.34 -5.94
N ASN A 956 -27.18 18.83 -4.71
CA ASN A 956 -27.02 19.64 -3.49
C ASN A 956 -25.60 20.19 -3.33
N SER A 957 -24.59 19.35 -3.57
CA SER A 957 -23.19 19.78 -3.60
C SER A 957 -22.77 20.24 -5.00
N GLY A 958 -23.43 19.75 -6.05
CA GLY A 958 -23.11 20.05 -7.44
C GLY A 958 -23.18 21.54 -7.76
N VAL A 959 -24.20 22.24 -7.26
CA VAL A 959 -24.33 23.71 -7.45
C VAL A 959 -23.14 24.48 -6.86
N TYR A 960 -22.58 24.02 -5.74
CA TYR A 960 -21.40 24.63 -5.13
C TYR A 960 -20.12 24.29 -5.88
N LYS A 961 -19.98 23.05 -6.37
CA LYS A 961 -18.84 22.65 -7.20
C LYS A 961 -18.77 23.47 -8.49
N ALA A 962 -19.93 23.73 -9.12
CA ALA A 962 -20.03 24.65 -10.25
C ALA A 962 -19.70 26.09 -9.84
N GLY A 963 -20.34 26.60 -8.79
CA GLY A 963 -20.20 28.00 -8.39
C GLY A 963 -18.83 28.42 -7.85
N PHE A 964 -18.11 27.49 -7.22
CA PHE A 964 -16.76 27.71 -6.68
C PHE A 964 -15.65 27.20 -7.59
N ALA A 965 -15.98 26.73 -8.80
CA ALA A 965 -14.98 26.37 -9.78
C ALA A 965 -14.02 27.55 -10.03
N MET A 966 -12.72 27.30 -9.87
CA MET A 966 -11.67 28.30 -10.06
C MET A 966 -11.19 28.37 -11.52
N THR A 967 -11.57 27.37 -12.33
CA THR A 967 -11.21 27.25 -13.74
C THR A 967 -12.46 27.06 -14.61
N GLN A 968 -12.37 27.46 -15.88
CA GLN A 968 -13.45 27.25 -16.85
C GLN A 968 -13.73 25.77 -17.09
N GLU A 969 -12.70 24.93 -17.05
CA GLU A 969 -12.81 23.49 -17.26
C GLU A 969 -13.59 22.83 -16.12
N ASP A 970 -13.24 23.12 -14.86
CA ASP A 970 -13.98 22.63 -13.70
C ASP A 970 -15.45 23.06 -13.76
N TYR A 971 -15.71 24.31 -14.11
CA TYR A 971 -17.07 24.82 -14.27
C TYR A 971 -17.83 24.06 -15.38
N ASN A 972 -17.22 23.89 -16.54
CA ASN A 972 -17.79 23.18 -17.69
C ASN A 972 -18.06 21.69 -17.41
N ASN A 973 -17.32 21.07 -16.48
CA ASN A 973 -17.55 19.68 -16.06
C ASN A 973 -18.67 19.57 -15.01
N ASN A 974 -18.77 20.56 -14.11
CA ASN A 974 -19.70 20.51 -12.98
C ASN A 974 -21.11 20.98 -13.35
N VAL A 975 -21.27 22.05 -14.14
CA VAL A 975 -22.60 22.57 -14.49
C VAL A 975 -23.46 21.55 -15.22
N PRO A 976 -22.97 20.81 -16.23
CA PRO A 976 -23.78 19.80 -16.91
C PRO A 976 -24.29 18.70 -15.98
N THR A 977 -23.50 18.34 -14.96
CA THR A 977 -23.88 17.36 -13.92
C THR A 977 -25.10 17.83 -13.13
N VAL A 978 -25.17 19.12 -12.76
CA VAL A 978 -26.32 19.71 -12.05
C VAL A 978 -27.60 19.60 -12.87
N PHE A 979 -27.53 19.98 -14.16
CA PHE A 979 -28.70 19.92 -15.03
C PHE A 979 -29.11 18.49 -15.42
N ALA A 980 -28.16 17.55 -15.48
CA ALA A 980 -28.47 16.13 -15.62
C ALA A 980 -29.24 15.60 -14.39
N ALA A 981 -28.84 16.02 -13.18
CA ALA A 981 -29.55 15.67 -11.95
C ALA A 981 -30.95 16.30 -11.89
N LEU A 982 -31.12 17.55 -12.35
CA LEU A 982 -32.44 18.18 -12.46
C LEU A 982 -33.34 17.50 -13.50
N ASN A 983 -32.80 17.11 -14.67
CA ASN A 983 -33.54 16.31 -15.66
C ASN A 983 -34.03 14.98 -15.05
N LYS A 984 -33.18 14.31 -14.27
CA LYS A 984 -33.54 13.07 -13.58
C LYS A 984 -34.61 13.31 -12.51
N LEU A 985 -34.47 14.37 -11.71
CA LEU A 985 -35.44 14.73 -10.67
C LEU A 985 -36.82 15.08 -11.26
N GLU A 986 -36.85 15.84 -12.36
CA GLU A 986 -38.07 16.21 -13.08
C GLU A 986 -38.83 14.97 -13.56
N ALA A 987 -38.13 14.03 -14.19
CA ALA A 987 -38.73 12.78 -14.63
C ALA A 987 -39.18 11.91 -13.46
N LEU A 988 -38.40 11.86 -12.37
CA LEU A 988 -38.73 11.06 -11.19
C LEU A 988 -40.03 11.53 -10.52
N ILE A 989 -40.21 12.84 -10.30
CA ILE A 989 -41.44 13.39 -9.70
C ILE A 989 -42.65 13.05 -10.59
N HIS A 990 -42.51 13.21 -11.91
CA HIS A 990 -43.59 12.94 -12.85
C HIS A 990 -43.97 11.46 -12.90
N GLN A 991 -42.98 10.56 -12.93
CA GLN A 991 -43.20 9.11 -12.94
C GLN A 991 -43.95 8.64 -11.69
N ASN A 992 -43.69 9.26 -10.53
CA ASN A 992 -44.38 8.96 -9.29
C ASN A 992 -45.73 9.70 -9.13
N GLY A 993 -46.10 10.56 -10.08
CA GLY A 993 -47.40 11.23 -10.13
C GLY A 993 -47.60 12.40 -9.15
N GLY A 994 -46.55 12.83 -8.44
CA GLY A 994 -46.62 13.87 -7.42
C GLY A 994 -47.60 13.59 -6.26
N PRO A 995 -47.87 14.58 -5.39
CA PRO A 995 -47.30 15.92 -5.35
C PRO A 995 -45.93 16.01 -4.65
N TYR A 996 -45.37 14.89 -4.18
CA TYR A 996 -44.02 14.74 -3.63
C TYR A 996 -43.14 13.90 -4.57
N ILE A 997 -41.82 13.87 -4.34
CA ILE A 997 -40.86 13.20 -5.24
C ILE A 997 -41.16 11.70 -5.39
N LEU A 998 -41.56 11.04 -4.30
CA LEU A 998 -41.91 9.61 -4.27
C LEU A 998 -43.43 9.37 -4.29
N GLY A 999 -44.19 10.33 -4.79
CA GLY A 999 -45.64 10.23 -4.98
C GLY A 999 -46.42 10.91 -3.86
N LYS A 1000 -47.21 10.13 -3.09
CA LYS A 1000 -48.22 10.69 -2.17
C LYS A 1000 -47.69 11.10 -0.79
N GLN A 1001 -46.54 10.59 -0.37
CA GLN A 1001 -45.98 10.84 0.97
C GLN A 1001 -44.81 11.80 0.90
N LEU A 1002 -44.77 12.75 1.83
CA LEU A 1002 -43.61 13.63 2.04
C LEU A 1002 -42.49 12.82 2.68
N THR A 1003 -41.29 12.88 2.10
CA THR A 1003 -40.11 12.16 2.61
C THR A 1003 -38.94 13.10 2.85
N GLU A 1004 -37.88 12.61 3.47
CA GLU A 1004 -36.64 13.38 3.61
C GLU A 1004 -36.01 13.79 2.27
N VAL A 1005 -36.30 13.06 1.18
CA VAL A 1005 -35.84 13.38 -0.18
C VAL A 1005 -36.41 14.73 -0.61
N ASP A 1006 -37.67 15.00 -0.30
CA ASP A 1006 -38.32 16.28 -0.58
C ASP A 1006 -37.66 17.42 0.19
N ILE A 1007 -37.34 17.21 1.47
CA ILE A 1007 -36.69 18.22 2.33
C ILE A 1007 -35.29 18.55 1.81
N ARG A 1008 -34.52 17.52 1.41
CA ARG A 1008 -33.17 17.69 0.87
C ARG A 1008 -33.17 18.43 -0.46
N ALA A 1009 -34.06 18.03 -1.37
CA ALA A 1009 -34.23 18.68 -2.66
C ALA A 1009 -34.68 20.13 -2.48
N TYR A 1010 -35.67 20.38 -1.61
CA TYR A 1010 -36.28 21.70 -1.43
C TYR A 1010 -35.25 22.72 -0.98
N ALA A 1011 -34.40 22.35 -0.01
CA ALA A 1011 -33.34 23.22 0.50
C ALA A 1011 -32.42 23.75 -0.63
N THR A 1012 -32.22 22.96 -1.69
CA THR A 1012 -31.45 23.36 -2.87
C THR A 1012 -32.33 24.08 -3.90
N VAL A 1013 -33.46 23.49 -4.30
CA VAL A 1013 -34.29 23.98 -5.41
C VAL A 1013 -34.91 25.35 -5.11
N VAL A 1014 -35.34 25.61 -3.87
CA VAL A 1014 -35.87 26.94 -3.48
C VAL A 1014 -34.84 28.07 -3.64
N ARG A 1015 -33.55 27.73 -3.64
CA ARG A 1015 -32.42 28.66 -3.81
C ARG A 1015 -31.95 28.77 -5.26
N PHE A 1016 -32.45 27.90 -6.15
CA PHE A 1016 -31.89 27.74 -7.49
C PHE A 1016 -32.07 29.00 -8.33
N ASP A 1017 -33.31 29.43 -8.57
CA ASP A 1017 -33.59 30.61 -9.38
C ASP A 1017 -33.14 31.91 -8.70
N VAL A 1018 -33.25 31.98 -7.37
CA VAL A 1018 -32.98 33.20 -6.60
C VAL A 1018 -31.50 33.48 -6.36
N VAL A 1019 -30.65 32.44 -6.41
CA VAL A 1019 -29.20 32.55 -6.16
C VAL A 1019 -28.40 31.77 -7.19
N TYR A 1020 -28.60 30.46 -7.32
CA TYR A 1020 -27.65 29.61 -8.04
C TYR A 1020 -27.55 29.91 -9.55
N VAL A 1021 -28.65 30.30 -10.18
CA VAL A 1021 -28.66 30.70 -11.60
C VAL A 1021 -27.68 31.86 -11.84
N GLY A 1022 -27.81 32.96 -11.10
CA GLY A 1022 -26.93 34.13 -11.29
C GLY A 1022 -25.58 34.00 -10.58
N HIS A 1023 -25.59 33.70 -9.28
CA HIS A 1023 -24.40 33.74 -8.43
C HIS A 1023 -23.44 32.58 -8.71
N PHE A 1024 -23.95 31.36 -8.87
CA PHE A 1024 -23.15 30.18 -9.20
C PHE A 1024 -23.10 29.87 -10.70
N LYS A 1025 -23.75 30.71 -11.53
CA LYS A 1025 -23.80 30.55 -12.99
C LYS A 1025 -24.38 29.19 -13.39
N CYS A 1026 -25.36 28.67 -12.64
CA CYS A 1026 -26.10 27.48 -13.04
C CYS A 1026 -27.23 27.91 -14.00
N ASP A 1027 -26.90 28.35 -15.21
CA ASP A 1027 -27.77 29.18 -16.06
C ASP A 1027 -28.17 28.56 -17.41
N LEU A 1028 -27.93 27.27 -17.64
CA LEU A 1028 -28.46 26.56 -18.82
C LEU A 1028 -30.00 26.50 -18.87
N GLY A 1029 -30.65 26.81 -17.74
CA GLY A 1029 -32.09 26.91 -17.58
C GLY A 1029 -32.44 27.33 -16.15
N THR A 1030 -33.73 27.61 -15.92
CA THR A 1030 -34.29 27.94 -14.60
C THR A 1030 -35.35 26.93 -14.20
N ILE A 1031 -35.60 26.79 -12.91
CA ILE A 1031 -36.67 25.90 -12.41
C ILE A 1031 -38.02 26.39 -12.95
N ARG A 1032 -38.31 27.69 -12.82
CA ARG A 1032 -39.63 28.23 -13.22
C ARG A 1032 -39.96 28.10 -14.71
N ALA A 1033 -38.96 28.18 -15.58
CA ALA A 1033 -39.19 28.19 -17.03
C ALA A 1033 -38.97 26.83 -17.70
N ASN A 1034 -38.03 26.01 -17.19
CA ASN A 1034 -37.56 24.82 -17.90
C ASN A 1034 -37.96 23.51 -17.24
N TYR A 1035 -38.42 23.52 -15.98
CA TYR A 1035 -38.77 22.32 -15.22
C TYR A 1035 -40.19 22.45 -14.62
N PRO A 1036 -41.26 22.30 -15.44
CA PRO A 1036 -42.64 22.51 -14.99
C PRO A 1036 -43.06 21.62 -13.83
N VAL A 1037 -42.57 20.37 -13.77
CA VAL A 1037 -42.93 19.41 -12.72
C VAL A 1037 -42.25 19.77 -11.40
N ILE A 1038 -40.95 20.04 -11.41
CA ILE A 1038 -40.23 20.55 -10.23
C ILE A 1038 -40.80 21.90 -9.80
N HIS A 1039 -41.19 22.78 -10.72
CA HIS A 1039 -41.75 24.08 -10.37
C HIS A 1039 -43.08 23.96 -9.61
N GLU A 1040 -44.01 23.12 -10.08
CA GLU A 1040 -45.27 22.88 -9.36
C GLU A 1040 -45.06 22.11 -8.04
N TRP A 1041 -44.09 21.19 -7.98
CA TRP A 1041 -43.65 20.57 -6.72
C TRP A 1041 -43.12 21.61 -5.73
N LEU A 1042 -42.25 22.53 -6.17
CA LEU A 1042 -41.70 23.60 -5.34
C LEU A 1042 -42.80 24.53 -4.83
N LYS A 1043 -43.74 24.93 -5.71
CA LYS A 1043 -44.88 25.78 -5.33
C LYS A 1043 -45.81 25.06 -4.36
N ASN A 1044 -46.07 23.77 -4.56
CA ASN A 1044 -46.86 22.97 -3.62
C ASN A 1044 -46.22 22.95 -2.23
N LEU A 1045 -44.92 22.61 -2.14
CA LEU A 1045 -44.22 22.61 -0.86
C LEU A 1045 -44.24 23.98 -0.21
N TYR A 1046 -43.89 25.03 -0.96
CA TYR A 1046 -43.82 26.39 -0.42
C TYR A 1046 -45.18 26.92 0.05
N TRP A 1047 -46.26 26.76 -0.73
CA TRP A 1047 -47.55 27.39 -0.41
C TRP A 1047 -48.51 26.51 0.39
N ASN A 1048 -48.50 25.19 0.19
CA ASN A 1048 -49.52 24.29 0.74
C ASN A 1048 -49.01 23.44 1.92
N VAL A 1049 -47.70 23.35 2.16
CA VAL A 1049 -47.14 22.54 3.23
C VAL A 1049 -46.55 23.43 4.32
N THR A 1050 -47.14 23.36 5.52
CA THR A 1050 -46.70 24.12 6.69
C THR A 1050 -45.22 23.87 6.98
N GLY A 1051 -44.49 24.93 7.30
CA GLY A 1051 -43.06 24.91 7.63
C GLY A 1051 -42.17 25.34 6.47
N PHE A 1052 -42.56 25.10 5.21
CA PHE A 1052 -41.71 25.38 4.05
C PHE A 1052 -41.58 26.87 3.74
N LYS A 1053 -42.68 27.64 3.81
CA LYS A 1053 -42.66 29.10 3.64
C LYS A 1053 -42.05 29.80 4.84
N GLU A 1054 -42.41 29.36 6.04
CA GLU A 1054 -42.03 29.96 7.32
C GLU A 1054 -40.52 29.91 7.57
N THR A 1055 -39.84 28.94 6.96
CA THR A 1055 -38.39 28.73 7.13
C THR A 1055 -37.56 29.30 5.96
N ALA A 1056 -38.21 29.81 4.91
CA ALA A 1056 -37.56 30.32 3.70
C ALA A 1056 -37.46 31.87 3.70
N ASP A 1057 -36.39 32.40 4.31
CA ASP A 1057 -36.08 33.83 4.24
C ASP A 1057 -35.21 34.17 3.02
N PHE A 1058 -35.83 34.68 1.97
CA PHE A 1058 -35.14 35.03 0.73
C PHE A 1058 -34.15 36.19 0.88
N ARG A 1059 -34.33 37.09 1.85
CA ARG A 1059 -33.39 38.18 2.11
C ARG A 1059 -32.10 37.63 2.68
N HIS A 1060 -32.18 36.79 3.72
CA HIS A 1060 -31.03 36.07 4.27
C HIS A 1060 -30.33 35.23 3.21
N ILE A 1061 -31.10 34.43 2.46
CA ILE A 1061 -30.58 33.59 1.37
C ILE A 1061 -29.80 34.42 0.37
N LYS A 1062 -30.39 35.47 -0.20
CA LYS A 1062 -29.72 36.25 -1.27
C LYS A 1062 -28.54 37.05 -0.73
N GLU A 1063 -28.70 37.73 0.40
CA GLU A 1063 -27.65 38.59 0.95
C GLU A 1063 -26.42 37.77 1.41
N ASN A 1064 -26.60 36.59 2.01
CA ASN A 1064 -25.45 35.77 2.40
C ASN A 1064 -24.59 35.37 1.18
N TYR A 1065 -25.20 34.81 0.13
CA TYR A 1065 -24.41 34.32 -1.00
C TYR A 1065 -23.73 35.47 -1.74
N THR A 1066 -24.46 36.56 -1.96
CA THR A 1066 -23.97 37.68 -2.77
C THR A 1066 -22.99 38.57 -2.02
N LYS A 1067 -23.13 38.74 -0.70
CA LYS A 1067 -22.26 39.61 0.11
C LYS A 1067 -21.09 38.88 0.76
N SER A 1068 -21.22 37.58 1.04
CA SER A 1068 -20.15 36.83 1.71
C SER A 1068 -19.17 36.14 0.75
N HIS A 1069 -19.52 35.95 -0.53
CA HIS A 1069 -18.65 35.30 -1.51
C HIS A 1069 -17.91 36.33 -2.38
N TYR A 1070 -17.05 37.14 -1.75
CA TYR A 1070 -16.26 38.19 -2.40
C TYR A 1070 -15.52 37.73 -3.67
N LYS A 1071 -14.99 36.49 -3.68
CA LYS A 1071 -14.29 35.94 -4.84
C LYS A 1071 -15.17 35.77 -6.09
N ILE A 1072 -16.48 35.60 -5.89
CA ILE A 1072 -17.47 35.45 -6.98
C ILE A 1072 -18.11 36.80 -7.31
N ASN A 1073 -18.50 37.56 -6.29
CA ASN A 1073 -19.18 38.84 -6.42
C ASN A 1073 -18.45 39.92 -5.62
N PRO A 1074 -17.36 40.51 -6.16
CA PRO A 1074 -16.50 41.44 -5.40
C PRO A 1074 -17.21 42.71 -4.93
N LEU A 1075 -18.23 43.16 -5.66
CA LEU A 1075 -18.99 44.37 -5.33
C LEU A 1075 -20.07 44.12 -4.27
N ALA A 1076 -20.28 42.87 -3.84
CA ALA A 1076 -21.30 42.48 -2.86
C ALA A 1076 -22.73 42.95 -3.22
N ILE A 1077 -23.01 43.16 -4.52
CA ILE A 1077 -24.32 43.59 -4.99
C ILE A 1077 -25.27 42.39 -4.97
N THR A 1078 -26.38 42.52 -4.25
CA THR A 1078 -27.45 41.52 -4.24
C THR A 1078 -28.44 41.79 -5.38
N PRO A 1079 -28.62 40.88 -6.35
CA PRO A 1079 -29.57 41.08 -7.45
C PRO A 1079 -30.99 41.29 -6.94
N LEU A 1080 -31.76 42.16 -7.61
CA LEU A 1080 -33.16 42.39 -7.24
C LEU A 1080 -34.06 41.21 -7.61
N GLY A 1081 -33.83 40.62 -8.79
CA GLY A 1081 -34.61 39.49 -9.28
C GLY A 1081 -34.23 38.13 -8.67
N PRO A 1082 -34.93 37.06 -9.07
CA PRO A 1082 -36.19 37.09 -9.83
C PRO A 1082 -37.37 37.54 -8.95
N PHE A 1083 -38.41 38.14 -9.55
CA PHE A 1083 -39.65 38.53 -8.86
C PHE A 1083 -40.87 37.96 -9.59
N PRO A 1084 -41.84 37.33 -8.90
CA PRO A 1084 -41.78 36.94 -7.49
C PRO A 1084 -40.69 35.88 -7.22
N TYR A 1085 -40.32 35.69 -5.95
CA TYR A 1085 -39.36 34.64 -5.58
C TYR A 1085 -39.92 33.25 -5.89
N ILE A 1086 -41.17 32.99 -5.51
CA ILE A 1086 -41.97 31.80 -5.84
C ILE A 1086 -43.32 32.27 -6.37
N GLU A 1087 -43.79 31.72 -7.49
CA GLU A 1087 -45.06 32.09 -8.11
C GLU A 1087 -46.26 31.52 -7.34
N GLU A 1088 -47.38 32.26 -7.31
CA GLU A 1088 -48.62 31.84 -6.68
C GLU A 1088 -49.43 30.87 -7.59
N GLY A 1089 -50.34 30.12 -6.97
CA GLY A 1089 -51.27 29.20 -7.64
C GLY A 1089 -50.63 27.85 -8.02
N VAL A 1090 -51.06 26.76 -7.38
CA VAL A 1090 -50.46 25.41 -7.55
C VAL A 1090 -51.35 24.51 -8.41
N ASN A 1091 -50.79 23.86 -9.43
CA ASN A 1091 -51.46 22.79 -10.15
C ASN A 1091 -51.12 21.42 -9.51
N LEU A 1092 -52.07 20.88 -8.75
CA LEU A 1092 -51.93 19.57 -8.08
C LEU A 1092 -52.18 18.38 -9.01
N ASP A 1093 -52.61 18.60 -10.25
CA ASP A 1093 -52.76 17.53 -11.24
C ASP A 1093 -51.45 17.33 -12.03
N PHE A 1094 -50.49 16.66 -11.38
CA PHE A 1094 -49.17 16.37 -11.94
C PHE A 1094 -49.21 15.50 -13.20
N SER A 1095 -50.32 14.78 -13.44
CA SER A 1095 -50.51 13.98 -14.65
C SER A 1095 -50.69 14.82 -15.92
N LYS A 1096 -51.12 16.09 -15.78
CA LYS A 1096 -51.27 17.04 -16.88
C LYS A 1096 -50.00 17.82 -17.19
N LEU A 1097 -48.99 17.75 -16.33
CA LEU A 1097 -47.72 18.43 -16.53
C LEU A 1097 -46.87 17.65 -17.53
N LYS A 1098 -46.19 18.36 -18.42
CA LYS A 1098 -45.19 17.77 -19.31
C LYS A 1098 -43.80 17.95 -18.69
N PRO A 1099 -43.04 16.87 -18.43
CA PRO A 1099 -41.68 16.98 -17.93
C PRO A 1099 -40.79 17.86 -18.81
N GLY A 1100 -40.12 18.80 -18.18
CA GLY A 1100 -39.08 19.62 -18.79
C GLY A 1100 -37.77 18.85 -19.00
N VAL A 1101 -36.90 19.38 -19.86
CA VAL A 1101 -35.55 18.83 -20.06
C VAL A 1101 -34.62 19.89 -20.63
N ILE A 1102 -33.42 20.02 -20.07
CA ILE A 1102 -32.33 20.78 -20.68
C ILE A 1102 -31.57 19.89 -21.66
N ARG A 1103 -31.66 20.22 -22.96
CA ARG A 1103 -31.13 19.42 -24.08
C ARG A 1103 -29.73 19.86 -24.53
N HIS A 1104 -28.98 20.54 -23.68
CA HIS A 1104 -27.60 20.89 -23.99
C HIS A 1104 -26.77 19.61 -24.22
N PRO A 1105 -25.96 19.50 -25.29
CA PRO A 1105 -25.25 18.26 -25.61
C PRO A 1105 -24.43 17.71 -24.44
N ALA A 1106 -23.66 18.57 -23.76
CA ALA A 1106 -22.87 18.18 -22.59
C ALA A 1106 -23.73 17.69 -21.41
N VAL A 1107 -24.97 18.19 -21.25
CA VAL A 1107 -25.90 17.72 -20.22
C VAL A 1107 -26.39 16.33 -20.55
N LEU A 1108 -26.77 16.08 -21.80
CA LEU A 1108 -27.27 14.78 -22.24
C LEU A 1108 -26.19 13.70 -22.22
N GLU A 1109 -24.97 14.05 -22.63
CA GLU A 1109 -23.79 13.18 -22.53
C GLU A 1109 -23.51 12.83 -21.07
N ARG A 1110 -23.46 13.85 -20.19
CA ARG A 1110 -23.21 13.64 -18.77
C ARG A 1110 -24.32 12.83 -18.10
N GLN A 1111 -25.57 13.05 -18.49
CA GLN A 1111 -26.72 12.28 -18.00
C GLN A 1111 -26.60 10.80 -18.40
N LYS A 1112 -26.18 10.51 -19.63
CA LYS A 1112 -25.95 9.13 -20.11
C LYS A 1112 -24.82 8.45 -19.36
N GLU A 1113 -23.73 9.17 -19.09
CA GLU A 1113 -22.60 8.65 -18.31
C GLU A 1113 -22.99 8.32 -16.87
N LEU A 1114 -23.76 9.20 -16.22
CA LEU A 1114 -24.09 9.06 -14.80
C LEU A 1114 -25.26 8.11 -14.53
N TYR A 1115 -26.26 8.08 -15.42
CA TYR A 1115 -27.53 7.39 -15.17
C TYR A 1115 -27.91 6.38 -16.27
N GLY A 1116 -27.08 6.20 -17.30
CA GLY A 1116 -27.31 5.22 -18.38
C GLY A 1116 -28.26 5.69 -19.49
N SER A 1117 -28.28 4.96 -20.62
CA SER A 1117 -29.13 5.29 -21.79
C SER A 1117 -30.54 4.69 -21.76
N GLU A 1118 -30.74 3.57 -21.06
CA GLU A 1118 -32.01 2.83 -21.11
C GLU A 1118 -33.13 3.47 -20.27
N GLU A 1119 -32.81 4.21 -19.21
CA GLU A 1119 -33.80 4.86 -18.34
C GLU A 1119 -34.62 5.97 -19.06
N PHE A 1120 -34.10 6.53 -20.16
CA PHE A 1120 -34.70 7.70 -20.82
C PHE A 1120 -35.04 7.51 -22.30
N SER A 1121 -34.38 6.57 -23.00
CA SER A 1121 -34.60 6.41 -24.46
C SER A 1121 -35.98 5.86 -24.85
N GLN A 1122 -36.79 5.37 -23.92
CA GLN A 1122 -38.14 4.89 -24.25
C GLN A 1122 -39.26 5.93 -24.09
N ARG A 1123 -39.03 7.12 -23.50
CA ARG A 1123 -40.16 7.96 -23.03
C ARG A 1123 -39.94 9.48 -23.08
N LEU A 1124 -39.25 9.99 -24.10
CA LEU A 1124 -39.34 11.41 -24.50
C LEU A 1124 -40.16 11.56 -25.78
#